data_AF-A0A9E3FWM3-F1
#
_entry.id   AF-A0A9E3FWM3-F1
#
_cell.length_a   1.000
_cell.length_b   1.000
_cell.length_c   1.000
_cell.angle_alpha   90.00
_cell.angle_beta   90.00
_cell.angle_gamma   90.00
#
_symmetry.space_group_name_H-M   'P 1'
#
loop_
_entity.id
_entity.type
_entity.pdbx_description
1 polymer ?
#
loop_
_entity_poly.entity_id
_entity_poly.type
_entity_poly.pdbx_seq_one_letter_code
_entity_poly.pdbx_strand_id
1 'polypeptide(L)'
;MLKSVILITALFVIIGFSRSAWDSWARRTVTSRIATIVDVSASLFKAMDRMRADRTTTKRVLAYDDKLEGDMERYVRGLRDSEMPAMSRALEILPTIEFEQKQTLLAEFDRLHKTLVAAQKEFWEEMSKPKASRRAALGQEYMDTETALLETLDRISGILAAEVNHQDAVIDQLLMVKQTAWLLRNTAGEASLIVSTGLAAGKVSPENRLAYIRLAGGAETAWKALGLAMGGMKPLPSLVSAMDATKSAYFDPQYTALRDRLVEALATGAKPEMVANEWSPLTVGRLAAAVAVADAALDEAKAYAGAQHEAALRALIVQLMLLVASIALTFGAMILVSRRVISPLHRMRDAMLQVAAGDLTVKTGYDHRRDEIGALAGALETFKRQAAEKLEIEAQEREHNAAAALRQRMIEGYVGEFEGQVAETLQQLGHASDQMRTTSSGLSDVSRQTNARVEVAERASGEASMSVESVASAAEELSASINDISQQAAHAAGIASRAVDKARQTDDTVQGLARSAGRIGEVVGLINQIAAQTNLLALNATIEAARAGEAGRGFAVVASEVKSLASQTAKATEEISEQIADIQKVAGDAVDAIQGIGSIIGEVNEVATAIAAAVQEQGAATQEITRSTQYAAQGTKNVTENISGVKSNADTAASASEDVKRASETLETQSQALGNQVTAFLGKIRAA
;
A
#
# COMPACT_ATOMS: atom_id res chain seq x y z
N MET A 1 36.77 19.72 34.15
CA MET A 1 36.95 18.31 33.74
C MET A 1 35.78 17.43 34.21
N LEU A 2 35.66 17.06 35.49
CA LEU A 2 34.65 16.09 35.94
C LEU A 2 33.17 16.49 35.66
N LYS A 3 32.79 17.76 35.89
CA LYS A 3 31.45 18.28 35.52
C LYS A 3 31.17 18.16 34.02
N SER A 4 32.19 18.43 33.20
CA SER A 4 32.09 18.39 31.75
C SER A 4 31.87 16.95 31.25
N VAL A 5 32.58 15.97 31.83
CA VAL A 5 32.39 14.55 31.50
C VAL A 5 30.97 14.09 31.82
N ILE A 6 30.45 14.39 33.02
CA ILE A 6 29.08 14.02 33.42
C ILE A 6 28.06 14.64 32.47
N LEU A 7 28.21 15.92 32.12
CA LEU A 7 27.31 16.62 31.21
C LEU A 7 27.36 16.05 29.79
N ILE A 8 28.55 15.73 29.27
CA ILE A 8 28.70 15.16 27.92
C ILE A 8 28.09 13.75 27.87
N THR A 9 28.38 12.88 28.84
CA THR A 9 27.79 11.53 28.88
C THR A 9 26.27 11.59 29.03
N ALA A 10 25.76 12.47 29.90
CA ALA A 10 24.33 12.68 30.06
C ALA A 10 23.66 13.20 28.78
N LEU A 11 24.33 14.11 28.06
CA LEU A 11 23.81 14.66 26.81
C LEU A 11 23.58 13.54 25.77
N PHE A 12 24.52 12.60 25.62
CA PHE A 12 24.34 11.46 24.70
C PHE A 12 23.17 10.57 25.10
N VAL A 13 23.02 10.26 26.39
CA VAL A 13 21.92 9.43 26.91
C VAL A 13 20.56 10.13 26.71
N ILE A 14 20.47 11.41 27.03
CA ILE A 14 19.25 12.21 26.87
C ILE A 14 18.87 12.33 25.39
N ILE A 15 19.84 12.56 24.49
CA ILE A 15 19.59 12.58 23.04
C ILE A 15 19.06 11.22 22.57
N GLY A 16 19.65 10.11 23.03
CA GLY A 16 19.20 8.76 22.69
C GLY A 16 17.75 8.47 23.11
N PHE A 17 17.39 8.79 24.35
CA PHE A 17 16.01 8.63 24.84
C PHE A 17 15.04 9.62 24.20
N SER A 18 15.46 10.85 23.91
CA SER A 18 14.64 11.84 23.22
C SER A 18 14.30 11.37 21.81
N ARG A 19 15.27 10.82 21.07
CA ARG A 19 15.05 10.22 19.75
C ARG A 19 14.11 9.02 19.83
N SER A 20 14.32 8.12 20.81
CA SER A 20 13.46 6.94 20.99
C SER A 20 12.03 7.29 21.38
N ALA A 21 11.84 8.35 22.19
CA ALA A 21 10.54 8.90 22.52
C ALA A 21 9.86 9.52 21.30
N TRP A 22 10.61 10.25 20.47
CA TRP A 22 10.13 10.82 19.21
C TRP A 22 9.67 9.72 18.24
N ASP A 23 10.47 8.66 18.03
CA ASP A 23 10.11 7.54 17.16
C ASP A 23 8.86 6.80 17.69
N SER A 24 8.70 6.70 19.02
CA SER A 24 7.51 6.10 19.64
C SER A 24 6.27 7.00 19.50
N TRP A 25 6.45 8.32 19.56
CA TRP A 25 5.38 9.27 19.29
C TRP A 25 4.93 9.21 17.81
N ALA A 26 5.86 9.19 16.87
CA ALA A 26 5.56 9.06 15.45
C ALA A 26 4.78 7.76 15.15
N ARG A 27 5.23 6.62 15.72
CA ARG A 27 4.50 5.34 15.62
C ARG A 27 3.10 5.39 16.23
N ARG A 28 2.93 6.03 17.38
CA ARG A 28 1.60 6.22 17.99
C ARG A 28 0.68 7.02 17.07
N THR A 29 1.18 8.10 16.45
CA THR A 29 0.38 8.93 15.54
C THR A 29 -0.10 8.14 14.33
N VAL A 30 0.79 7.35 13.70
CA VAL A 30 0.43 6.49 12.56
C VAL A 30 -0.59 5.42 12.97
N THR A 31 -0.32 4.66 14.03
CA THR A 31 -1.23 3.60 14.50
C THR A 31 -2.59 4.14 14.94
N SER A 32 -2.64 5.33 15.56
CA SER A 32 -3.89 6.01 15.90
C SER A 32 -4.72 6.36 14.66
N ARG A 33 -4.05 6.86 13.60
CA ARG A 33 -4.70 7.20 12.34
C ARG A 33 -5.26 5.94 11.66
N ILE A 34 -4.46 4.88 11.57
CA ILE A 34 -4.89 3.59 11.01
C ILE A 34 -6.09 3.02 11.78
N ALA A 35 -6.04 3.02 13.13
CA ALA A 35 -7.16 2.55 13.95
C ALA A 35 -8.45 3.34 13.69
N THR A 36 -8.34 4.66 13.49
CA THR A 36 -9.48 5.52 13.15
C THR A 36 -10.03 5.20 11.75
N ILE A 37 -9.15 4.99 10.76
CA ILE A 37 -9.54 4.62 9.40
C ILE A 37 -10.25 3.26 9.37
N VAL A 38 -9.76 2.28 10.12
CA VAL A 38 -10.38 0.96 10.21
C VAL A 38 -11.75 1.04 10.89
N ASP A 39 -11.91 1.83 11.96
CA ASP A 39 -13.19 1.98 12.66
C ASP A 39 -14.26 2.65 11.78
N VAL A 40 -13.89 3.68 11.02
CA VAL A 40 -14.81 4.32 10.08
C VAL A 40 -15.10 3.41 8.89
N SER A 41 -14.12 2.65 8.39
CA SER A 41 -14.31 1.67 7.30
C SER A 41 -15.31 0.58 7.68
N ALA A 42 -15.27 0.12 8.94
CA ALA A 42 -16.27 -0.82 9.48
C ALA A 42 -17.67 -0.19 9.55
N SER A 43 -17.75 1.08 9.96
CA SER A 43 -19.03 1.82 10.01
C SER A 43 -19.63 2.03 8.62
N LEU A 44 -18.81 2.45 7.64
CA LEU A 44 -19.21 2.60 6.24
C LEU A 44 -19.69 1.26 5.66
N PHE A 45 -18.92 0.18 5.87
CA PHE A 45 -19.28 -1.15 5.39
C PHE A 45 -20.62 -1.63 5.96
N LYS A 46 -20.81 -1.49 7.28
CA LYS A 46 -22.06 -1.85 7.95
C LYS A 46 -23.25 -1.06 7.40
N ALA A 47 -23.08 0.23 7.12
CA ALA A 47 -24.12 1.03 6.47
C ALA A 47 -24.44 0.48 5.06
N MET A 48 -23.42 0.35 4.20
CA MET A 48 -23.61 -0.11 2.82
C MET A 48 -24.30 -1.48 2.72
N ASP A 49 -23.94 -2.42 3.59
CA ASP A 49 -24.55 -3.74 3.57
C ASP A 49 -26.06 -3.68 3.86
N ARG A 50 -26.44 -2.96 4.92
CA ARG A 50 -27.83 -2.85 5.37
C ARG A 50 -28.68 -2.03 4.40
N MET A 51 -28.12 -0.95 3.85
CA MET A 51 -28.79 -0.10 2.86
C MET A 51 -29.20 -0.87 1.61
N ARG A 52 -28.38 -1.81 1.11
CA ARG A 52 -28.79 -2.61 -0.07
C ARG A 52 -30.06 -3.44 0.21
N ALA A 53 -30.18 -3.96 1.43
CA ALA A 53 -31.37 -4.69 1.86
C ALA A 53 -32.56 -3.75 2.08
N ASP A 54 -32.35 -2.57 2.69
CA ASP A 54 -33.42 -1.58 2.88
C ASP A 54 -33.94 -1.08 1.53
N ARG A 55 -33.05 -0.67 0.64
CA ARG A 55 -33.35 -0.26 -0.74
C ARG A 55 -34.33 -1.17 -1.46
N THR A 56 -33.97 -2.44 -1.54
CA THR A 56 -34.77 -3.44 -2.26
C THR A 56 -36.08 -3.72 -1.52
N THR A 57 -36.05 -3.75 -0.19
CA THR A 57 -37.22 -4.06 0.64
C THR A 57 -38.23 -2.91 0.63
N THR A 58 -37.78 -1.68 0.80
CA THR A 58 -38.60 -0.47 0.83
C THR A 58 -39.37 -0.29 -0.48
N LYS A 59 -38.71 -0.41 -1.65
CA LYS A 59 -39.40 -0.36 -2.95
C LYS A 59 -40.50 -1.42 -3.07
N ARG A 60 -40.19 -2.66 -2.64
CA ARG A 60 -41.13 -3.78 -2.72
C ARG A 60 -42.32 -3.59 -1.78
N VAL A 61 -42.07 -3.17 -0.54
CA VAL A 61 -43.09 -2.98 0.50
C VAL A 61 -44.06 -1.85 0.15
N LEU A 62 -43.56 -0.74 -0.42
CA LEU A 62 -44.42 0.35 -0.89
C LEU A 62 -45.44 -0.10 -1.95
N ALA A 63 -45.12 -1.15 -2.72
CA ALA A 63 -45.98 -1.72 -3.76
C ALA A 63 -47.04 -2.71 -3.23
N TYR A 64 -46.98 -3.13 -1.97
CA TYR A 64 -47.97 -4.04 -1.37
C TYR A 64 -49.29 -3.33 -1.06
N ASP A 65 -50.42 -4.05 -1.18
CA ASP A 65 -51.74 -3.49 -0.88
C ASP A 65 -51.98 -3.35 0.64
N ASP A 66 -51.41 -4.27 1.42
CA ASP A 66 -51.58 -4.33 2.87
C ASP A 66 -50.75 -3.27 3.62
N LYS A 67 -51.11 -3.06 4.90
CA LYS A 67 -50.28 -2.29 5.85
C LYS A 67 -49.01 -3.06 6.18
N LEU A 68 -47.94 -2.33 6.46
CA LEU A 68 -46.70 -2.92 6.95
C LEU A 68 -46.85 -3.26 8.44
N GLU A 69 -47.05 -4.53 8.76
CA GLU A 69 -47.21 -5.02 10.13
C GLU A 69 -46.38 -6.30 10.35
N GLY A 70 -46.17 -6.67 11.63
CA GLY A 70 -45.55 -7.94 12.00
C GLY A 70 -44.07 -8.06 11.64
N ASP A 71 -43.68 -9.18 11.02
CA ASP A 71 -42.28 -9.55 10.79
C ASP A 71 -41.57 -8.62 9.81
N MET A 72 -42.29 -8.14 8.78
CA MET A 72 -41.72 -7.22 7.78
C MET A 72 -41.47 -5.82 8.36
N GLU A 73 -42.34 -5.33 9.25
CA GLU A 73 -42.09 -4.07 9.96
C GLU A 73 -40.82 -4.19 10.82
N ARG A 74 -40.72 -5.26 11.63
CA ARG A 74 -39.54 -5.53 12.46
C ARG A 74 -38.26 -5.65 11.63
N TYR A 75 -38.34 -6.29 10.47
CA TYR A 75 -37.22 -6.43 9.55
C TYR A 75 -36.75 -5.07 9.01
N VAL A 76 -37.65 -4.23 8.48
CA VAL A 76 -37.31 -2.89 7.97
C VAL A 76 -36.75 -2.01 9.09
N ARG A 77 -37.36 -2.03 10.29
CA ARG A 77 -36.81 -1.32 11.45
C ARG A 77 -35.40 -1.79 11.80
N GLY A 78 -35.17 -3.10 11.86
CA GLY A 78 -33.85 -3.66 12.18
C GLY A 78 -32.75 -3.28 11.19
N LEU A 79 -33.08 -3.14 9.89
CA LEU A 79 -32.16 -2.62 8.89
C LEU A 79 -31.80 -1.16 9.18
N ARG A 80 -32.81 -0.31 9.40
CA ARG A 80 -32.63 1.14 9.65
C ARG A 80 -31.94 1.43 10.98
N ASP A 81 -32.26 0.66 12.02
CA ASP A 81 -31.60 0.72 13.33
C ASP A 81 -30.13 0.30 13.28
N SER A 82 -29.71 -0.37 12.20
CA SER A 82 -28.31 -0.74 11.97
C SER A 82 -27.57 0.23 11.05
N GLU A 83 -28.19 0.69 9.97
CA GLU A 83 -27.54 1.53 8.96
C GLU A 83 -27.44 3.00 9.38
N MET A 84 -28.48 3.55 10.03
CA MET A 84 -28.54 4.98 10.35
C MET A 84 -27.51 5.37 11.42
N PRO A 85 -27.32 4.59 12.51
CA PRO A 85 -26.23 4.86 13.45
C PRO A 85 -24.85 4.67 12.85
N ALA A 86 -24.69 3.71 11.91
CA ALA A 86 -23.41 3.47 11.25
C ALA A 86 -23.02 4.64 10.33
N MET A 87 -23.97 5.19 9.57
CA MET A 87 -23.76 6.41 8.78
C MET A 87 -23.49 7.64 9.66
N SER A 88 -24.24 7.80 10.74
CA SER A 88 -24.05 8.92 11.68
C SER A 88 -22.65 8.88 12.31
N ARG A 89 -22.20 7.70 12.77
CA ARG A 89 -20.84 7.50 13.27
C ARG A 89 -19.78 7.81 12.22
N ALA A 90 -20.00 7.41 10.96
CA ALA A 90 -19.08 7.74 9.89
C ALA A 90 -19.00 9.26 9.64
N LEU A 91 -20.14 9.97 9.64
CA LEU A 91 -20.18 11.44 9.52
C LEU A 91 -19.52 12.17 10.70
N GLU A 92 -19.46 11.57 11.88
CA GLU A 92 -18.73 12.11 13.03
C GLU A 92 -17.21 11.94 12.90
N ILE A 93 -16.74 10.80 12.39
CA ILE A 93 -15.31 10.45 12.34
C ILE A 93 -14.62 10.99 11.08
N LEU A 94 -15.26 10.91 9.92
CA LEU A 94 -14.64 11.31 8.65
C LEU A 94 -14.06 12.75 8.65
N PRO A 95 -14.69 13.76 9.30
CA PRO A 95 -14.11 15.11 9.37
C PRO A 95 -12.73 15.15 10.07
N THR A 96 -12.39 14.17 10.91
CA THR A 96 -11.11 14.11 11.63
C THR A 96 -9.99 13.44 10.82
N ILE A 97 -10.31 12.88 9.64
CA ILE A 97 -9.36 12.18 8.78
C ILE A 97 -9.09 13.08 7.55
N GLU A 98 -7.83 13.20 7.14
CA GLU A 98 -7.48 13.79 5.84
C GLU A 98 -7.42 12.69 4.78
N PHE A 99 -8.11 12.92 3.65
CA PHE A 99 -8.19 12.02 2.51
C PHE A 99 -8.56 12.77 1.22
N GLU A 100 -8.33 12.15 0.06
CA GLU A 100 -8.59 12.76 -1.25
C GLU A 100 -10.08 13.12 -1.43
N GLN A 101 -10.37 14.29 -2.01
CA GLN A 101 -11.74 14.76 -2.28
C GLN A 101 -12.64 14.89 -1.03
N LYS A 102 -12.06 14.95 0.18
CA LYS A 102 -12.75 15.04 1.46
C LYS A 102 -13.92 16.04 1.47
N GLN A 103 -13.69 17.30 1.07
CA GLN A 103 -14.73 18.32 1.14
C GLN A 103 -15.96 17.97 0.29
N THR A 104 -15.74 17.52 -0.95
CA THR A 104 -16.80 17.15 -1.89
C THR A 104 -17.55 15.91 -1.42
N LEU A 105 -16.83 14.86 -1.04
CA LEU A 105 -17.43 13.58 -0.65
C LEU A 105 -18.19 13.68 0.67
N LEU A 106 -17.71 14.47 1.65
CA LEU A 106 -18.43 14.67 2.90
C LEU A 106 -19.68 15.53 2.74
N ALA A 107 -19.62 16.58 1.93
CA ALA A 107 -20.79 17.39 1.64
C ALA A 107 -21.88 16.56 0.94
N GLU A 108 -21.49 15.71 -0.02
CA GLU A 108 -22.43 14.85 -0.73
C GLU A 108 -22.99 13.74 0.16
N PHE A 109 -22.14 13.10 0.98
CA PHE A 109 -22.60 12.10 1.95
C PHE A 109 -23.59 12.69 2.96
N ASP A 110 -23.29 13.84 3.56
CA ASP A 110 -24.20 14.52 4.49
C ASP A 110 -25.53 14.91 3.84
N ARG A 111 -25.50 15.43 2.60
CA ARG A 111 -26.69 15.78 1.83
C ARG A 111 -27.57 14.57 1.53
N LEU A 112 -26.97 13.48 1.02
CA LEU A 112 -27.68 12.24 0.71
C LEU A 112 -28.22 11.57 1.99
N HIS A 113 -27.45 11.56 3.07
CA HIS A 113 -27.89 11.04 4.37
C HIS A 113 -29.13 11.78 4.89
N LYS A 114 -29.13 13.13 4.85
CA LYS A 114 -30.31 13.93 5.22
C LYS A 114 -31.52 13.66 4.33
N THR A 115 -31.29 13.43 3.05
CA THR A 115 -32.34 13.09 2.08
C THR A 115 -32.95 11.72 2.41
N LEU A 116 -32.12 10.73 2.74
CA LEU A 116 -32.54 9.41 3.17
C LEU A 116 -33.32 9.46 4.49
N VAL A 117 -32.87 10.25 5.48
CA VAL A 117 -33.62 10.46 6.75
C VAL A 117 -35.03 10.97 6.48
N ALA A 118 -35.17 11.96 5.60
CA ALA A 118 -36.48 12.51 5.23
C ALA A 118 -37.35 11.47 4.52
N ALA A 119 -36.77 10.72 3.57
CA ALA A 119 -37.47 9.69 2.81
C ALA A 119 -37.90 8.51 3.71
N GLN A 120 -37.08 8.12 4.70
CA GLN A 120 -37.43 7.10 5.70
C GLN A 120 -38.59 7.53 6.60
N LYS A 121 -38.64 8.82 6.96
CA LYS A 121 -39.77 9.38 7.70
C LYS A 121 -41.04 9.36 6.85
N GLU A 122 -40.97 9.86 5.62
CA GLU A 122 -42.08 9.84 4.66
C GLU A 122 -42.58 8.41 4.41
N PHE A 123 -41.68 7.43 4.28
CA PHE A 123 -42.03 6.02 4.12
C PHE A 123 -42.98 5.53 5.22
N TRP A 124 -42.72 5.84 6.49
CA TRP A 124 -43.59 5.39 7.58
C TRP A 124 -44.96 6.07 7.54
N GLU A 125 -45.01 7.34 7.12
CA GLU A 125 -46.26 8.08 6.91
C GLU A 125 -47.07 7.47 5.74
N GLU A 126 -46.41 7.13 4.63
CA GLU A 126 -47.04 6.50 3.46
C GLU A 126 -47.53 5.07 3.76
N MET A 127 -46.79 4.28 4.53
CA MET A 127 -47.20 2.92 4.89
C MET A 127 -48.43 2.88 5.82
N SER A 128 -48.76 3.99 6.48
CA SER A 128 -50.01 4.12 7.24
C SER A 128 -51.25 4.32 6.33
N LYS A 129 -51.05 4.69 5.06
CA LYS A 129 -52.09 4.97 4.07
C LYS A 129 -52.42 3.74 3.21
N PRO A 130 -53.65 3.63 2.68
CA PRO A 130 -53.96 2.68 1.62
C PRO A 130 -53.08 2.91 0.39
N LYS A 131 -52.66 1.84 -0.30
CA LYS A 131 -51.74 1.92 -1.46
C LYS A 131 -52.16 2.95 -2.52
N ALA A 132 -53.46 3.06 -2.82
CA ALA A 132 -53.98 4.01 -3.81
C ALA A 132 -53.74 5.49 -3.44
N SER A 133 -53.52 5.78 -2.16
CA SER A 133 -53.23 7.13 -1.65
C SER A 133 -51.75 7.35 -1.37
N ARG A 134 -50.88 6.37 -1.69
CA ARG A 134 -49.44 6.49 -1.47
C ARG A 134 -48.76 7.27 -2.60
N ARG A 135 -47.70 8.00 -2.30
CA ARG A 135 -46.91 8.71 -3.33
C ARG A 135 -46.18 7.72 -4.24
N ALA A 136 -46.62 7.64 -5.50
CA ALA A 136 -46.08 6.69 -6.47
C ALA A 136 -44.56 6.86 -6.74
N ALA A 137 -44.04 8.08 -6.63
CA ALA A 137 -42.63 8.39 -6.90
C ALA A 137 -41.69 8.02 -5.74
N LEU A 138 -42.18 7.91 -4.49
CA LEU A 138 -41.33 7.73 -3.30
C LEU A 138 -40.44 6.49 -3.40
N GLY A 139 -40.99 5.37 -3.86
CA GLY A 139 -40.22 4.12 -3.98
C GLY A 139 -39.06 4.22 -4.98
N GLN A 140 -39.18 5.05 -6.02
CA GLN A 140 -38.11 5.26 -6.99
C GLN A 140 -37.09 6.29 -6.48
N GLU A 141 -37.56 7.41 -5.92
CA GLU A 141 -36.67 8.43 -5.34
C GLU A 141 -35.83 7.88 -4.17
N TYR A 142 -36.40 6.99 -3.36
CA TYR A 142 -35.69 6.28 -2.29
C TYR A 142 -34.54 5.43 -2.87
N MET A 143 -34.84 4.65 -3.91
CA MET A 143 -33.85 3.82 -4.61
C MET A 143 -32.72 4.65 -5.21
N ASP A 144 -33.06 5.77 -5.86
CA ASP A 144 -32.08 6.64 -6.51
C ASP A 144 -31.16 7.29 -5.45
N THR A 145 -31.74 7.74 -4.34
CA THR A 145 -30.99 8.31 -3.20
C THR A 145 -30.02 7.31 -2.61
N GLU A 146 -30.47 6.09 -2.27
CA GLU A 146 -29.59 5.08 -1.70
C GLU A 146 -28.56 4.54 -2.69
N THR A 147 -28.88 4.52 -3.99
CA THR A 147 -27.89 4.15 -5.01
C THR A 147 -26.76 5.18 -5.05
N ALA A 148 -27.08 6.47 -5.08
CA ALA A 148 -26.07 7.54 -5.00
C ALA A 148 -25.29 7.48 -3.68
N LEU A 149 -25.96 7.13 -2.58
CA LEU A 149 -25.32 7.02 -1.27
C LEU A 149 -24.37 5.82 -1.24
N LEU A 150 -24.77 4.64 -1.73
CA LEU A 150 -23.90 3.47 -1.88
C LEU A 150 -22.66 3.77 -2.72
N GLU A 151 -22.81 4.45 -3.86
CA GLU A 151 -21.67 4.86 -4.70
C GLU A 151 -20.72 5.81 -3.97
N THR A 152 -21.27 6.75 -3.20
CA THR A 152 -20.49 7.71 -2.40
C THR A 152 -19.73 7.00 -1.29
N LEU A 153 -20.39 6.11 -0.54
CA LEU A 153 -19.76 5.33 0.53
C LEU A 153 -18.70 4.36 0.00
N ASP A 154 -18.95 3.72 -1.14
CA ASP A 154 -18.00 2.80 -1.78
C ASP A 154 -16.74 3.54 -2.22
N ARG A 155 -16.89 4.74 -2.79
CA ARG A 155 -15.76 5.62 -3.15
C ARG A 155 -14.98 6.06 -1.92
N ILE A 156 -15.64 6.52 -0.86
CA ILE A 156 -14.97 6.88 0.40
C ILE A 156 -14.23 5.67 0.96
N SER A 157 -14.86 4.49 0.99
CA SER A 157 -14.23 3.26 1.49
C SER A 157 -13.00 2.88 0.68
N GLY A 158 -13.00 3.05 -0.65
CA GLY A 158 -11.84 2.78 -1.50
C GLY A 158 -10.68 3.75 -1.24
N ILE A 159 -10.98 5.05 -1.10
CA ILE A 159 -9.97 6.07 -0.79
C ILE A 159 -9.36 5.83 0.59
N LEU A 160 -10.18 5.53 1.59
CA LEU A 160 -9.72 5.24 2.94
C LEU A 160 -8.84 3.99 3.01
N ALA A 161 -9.18 2.94 2.26
CA ALA A 161 -8.33 1.76 2.16
C ALA A 161 -6.97 2.12 1.54
N ALA A 162 -6.98 2.88 0.44
CA ALA A 162 -5.76 3.33 -0.23
C ALA A 162 -4.87 4.21 0.66
N GLU A 163 -5.45 4.98 1.59
CA GLU A 163 -4.69 5.80 2.55
C GLU A 163 -3.89 4.95 3.56
N VAL A 164 -4.29 3.70 3.80
CA VAL A 164 -3.58 2.77 4.69
C VAL A 164 -2.52 1.96 3.95
N ASN A 165 -2.60 1.90 2.62
CA ASN A 165 -1.63 1.16 1.80
C ASN A 165 -0.20 1.62 2.12
N HIS A 166 0.70 0.65 2.22
CA HIS A 166 2.12 0.84 2.57
C HIS A 166 2.40 1.39 3.99
N GLN A 167 1.40 1.59 4.85
CA GLN A 167 1.62 1.99 6.25
C GLN A 167 1.63 0.79 7.21
N ASP A 168 0.78 -0.22 6.98
CA ASP A 168 0.80 -1.48 7.71
C ASP A 168 0.33 -2.64 6.80
N ALA A 169 1.22 -3.60 6.53
CA ALA A 169 0.97 -4.67 5.57
C ALA A 169 -0.17 -5.63 5.97
N VAL A 170 -0.40 -5.82 7.27
CA VAL A 170 -1.47 -6.72 7.76
C VAL A 170 -2.81 -6.04 7.59
N ILE A 171 -2.92 -4.77 7.97
CA ILE A 171 -4.16 -4.00 7.77
C ILE A 171 -4.46 -3.87 6.28
N ASP A 172 -3.45 -3.57 5.45
CA ASP A 172 -3.57 -3.47 3.99
C ASP A 172 -4.18 -4.75 3.39
N GLN A 173 -3.60 -5.92 3.72
CA GLN A 173 -4.15 -7.21 3.27
C GLN A 173 -5.58 -7.46 3.77
N LEU A 174 -5.90 -7.13 5.02
CA LEU A 174 -7.25 -7.31 5.56
C LEU A 174 -8.27 -6.38 4.90
N LEU A 175 -7.92 -5.12 4.62
CA LEU A 175 -8.77 -4.19 3.90
C LEU A 175 -8.94 -4.62 2.43
N MET A 176 -7.91 -5.16 1.78
CA MET A 176 -8.00 -5.74 0.44
C MET A 176 -8.94 -6.96 0.40
N VAL A 177 -8.86 -7.85 1.39
CA VAL A 177 -9.79 -8.98 1.55
C VAL A 177 -11.22 -8.47 1.72
N LYS A 178 -11.44 -7.47 2.59
CA LYS A 178 -12.75 -6.84 2.73
C LYS A 178 -13.25 -6.25 1.41
N GLN A 179 -12.40 -5.54 0.67
CA GLN A 179 -12.76 -4.90 -0.61
C GLN A 179 -13.16 -5.97 -1.65
N THR A 180 -12.42 -7.07 -1.70
CA THR A 180 -12.65 -8.16 -2.66
C THR A 180 -13.89 -8.98 -2.28
N ALA A 181 -14.14 -9.20 -0.99
CA ALA A 181 -15.36 -9.83 -0.49
C ALA A 181 -16.60 -8.96 -0.78
N TRP A 182 -16.45 -7.64 -0.66
CA TRP A 182 -17.49 -6.70 -1.06
C TRP A 182 -17.76 -6.72 -2.57
N LEU A 183 -16.70 -6.75 -3.39
CA LEU A 183 -16.81 -6.89 -4.84
C LEU A 183 -17.52 -8.21 -5.21
N LEU A 184 -17.10 -9.32 -4.60
CA LEU A 184 -17.76 -10.63 -4.77
C LEU A 184 -19.26 -10.51 -4.49
N ARG A 185 -19.63 -9.97 -3.31
CA ARG A 185 -21.03 -9.79 -2.93
C ARG A 185 -21.79 -8.94 -3.95
N ASN A 186 -21.22 -7.82 -4.37
CA ASN A 186 -21.91 -6.86 -5.25
C ASN A 186 -22.19 -7.47 -6.62
N THR A 187 -21.16 -8.01 -7.25
CA THR A 187 -21.26 -8.66 -8.56
C THR A 187 -22.22 -9.85 -8.52
N ALA A 188 -22.15 -10.65 -7.45
CA ALA A 188 -23.06 -11.76 -7.20
C ALA A 188 -24.51 -11.31 -7.00
N GLY A 189 -24.72 -10.22 -6.26
CA GLY A 189 -26.03 -9.62 -6.03
C GLY A 189 -26.67 -9.09 -7.30
N GLU A 190 -25.89 -8.47 -8.20
CA GLU A 190 -26.37 -8.00 -9.50
C GLU A 190 -26.72 -9.15 -10.44
N ALA A 191 -25.91 -10.21 -10.48
CA ALA A 191 -26.28 -11.43 -11.21
C ALA A 191 -27.60 -12.01 -10.69
N SER A 192 -27.75 -12.06 -9.37
CA SER A 192 -28.98 -12.54 -8.72
C SER A 192 -30.19 -11.64 -9.00
N LEU A 193 -29.99 -10.34 -9.16
CA LEU A 193 -31.06 -9.39 -9.51
C LEU A 193 -31.59 -9.67 -10.92
N ILE A 194 -30.72 -9.97 -11.90
CA ILE A 194 -31.14 -10.36 -13.26
C ILE A 194 -32.01 -11.61 -13.24
N VAL A 195 -31.64 -12.61 -12.44
CA VAL A 195 -32.46 -13.82 -12.25
C VAL A 195 -33.82 -13.45 -11.65
N SER A 196 -33.83 -12.63 -10.60
CA SER A 196 -35.06 -12.23 -9.92
C SER A 196 -36.02 -11.45 -10.81
N THR A 197 -35.51 -10.50 -11.62
CA THR A 197 -36.32 -9.72 -12.55
C THR A 197 -36.79 -10.57 -13.73
N GLY A 198 -35.95 -11.47 -14.22
CA GLY A 198 -36.31 -12.45 -15.24
C GLY A 198 -37.43 -13.38 -14.79
N LEU A 199 -37.35 -13.89 -13.56
CA LEU A 199 -38.40 -14.72 -12.96
C LEU A 199 -39.73 -13.98 -12.82
N ALA A 200 -39.70 -12.69 -12.44
CA ALA A 200 -40.90 -11.86 -12.36
C ALA A 200 -41.49 -11.54 -13.73
N ALA A 201 -40.65 -11.35 -14.75
CA ALA A 201 -41.06 -11.05 -16.12
C ALA A 201 -41.41 -12.29 -16.96
N GLY A 202 -41.03 -13.49 -16.50
CA GLY A 202 -41.15 -14.75 -17.23
C GLY A 202 -40.19 -14.90 -18.41
N LYS A 203 -39.22 -13.98 -18.59
CA LYS A 203 -38.23 -14.01 -19.67
C LYS A 203 -36.97 -13.24 -19.31
N VAL A 204 -35.84 -13.60 -19.93
CA VAL A 204 -34.57 -12.84 -19.87
C VAL A 204 -34.15 -12.47 -21.29
N SER A 205 -33.82 -11.19 -21.53
CA SER A 205 -33.34 -10.73 -22.84
C SER A 205 -31.93 -11.28 -23.15
N PRO A 206 -31.53 -11.38 -24.43
CA PRO A 206 -30.15 -11.79 -24.78
C PRO A 206 -29.07 -10.92 -24.14
N GLU A 207 -29.32 -9.61 -24.04
CA GLU A 207 -28.45 -8.65 -23.36
C GLU A 207 -28.32 -8.95 -21.86
N ASN A 208 -29.44 -9.16 -21.15
CA ASN A 208 -29.43 -9.49 -19.74
C ASN A 208 -28.81 -10.88 -19.48
N ARG A 209 -28.95 -11.82 -20.42
CA ARG A 209 -28.26 -13.12 -20.35
C ARG A 209 -26.74 -12.94 -20.42
N LEU A 210 -26.25 -12.11 -21.34
CA LEU A 210 -24.83 -11.79 -21.43
C LEU A 210 -24.32 -11.06 -20.17
N ALA A 211 -25.09 -10.10 -19.65
CA ALA A 211 -24.77 -9.40 -18.41
C ALA A 211 -24.69 -10.36 -17.22
N TYR A 212 -25.64 -11.30 -17.11
CA TYR A 212 -25.62 -12.36 -16.10
C TYR A 212 -24.34 -13.20 -16.17
N ILE A 213 -23.95 -13.66 -17.37
CA ILE A 213 -22.72 -14.47 -17.56
C ILE A 213 -21.49 -13.69 -17.08
N ARG A 214 -21.38 -12.40 -17.45
CA ARG A 214 -20.27 -11.53 -17.02
C ARG A 214 -20.23 -11.35 -15.51
N LEU A 215 -21.38 -11.10 -14.88
CA LEU A 215 -21.47 -10.90 -13.44
C LEU A 215 -21.21 -12.19 -12.66
N ALA A 216 -21.76 -13.33 -13.11
CA ALA A 216 -21.50 -14.62 -12.49
C ALA A 216 -20.01 -15.00 -12.57
N GLY A 217 -19.38 -14.83 -13.74
CA GLY A 217 -17.94 -15.03 -13.92
C GLY A 217 -17.10 -14.04 -13.09
N GLY A 218 -17.53 -12.78 -12.99
CA GLY A 218 -16.88 -11.78 -12.13
C GLY A 218 -16.91 -12.16 -10.65
N ALA A 219 -18.02 -12.74 -10.17
CA ALA A 219 -18.10 -13.28 -8.81
C ALA A 219 -17.12 -14.45 -8.59
N GLU A 220 -16.99 -15.37 -9.55
CA GLU A 220 -15.97 -16.44 -9.47
C GLU A 220 -14.54 -15.90 -9.45
N THR A 221 -14.25 -14.88 -10.26
CA THR A 221 -12.95 -14.20 -10.27
C THR A 221 -12.64 -13.54 -8.92
N ALA A 222 -13.60 -12.81 -8.34
CA ALA A 222 -13.44 -12.21 -7.02
C ALA A 222 -13.20 -13.26 -5.93
N TRP A 223 -13.85 -14.43 -6.01
CA TRP A 223 -13.60 -15.54 -5.10
C TRP A 223 -12.19 -16.13 -5.21
N LYS A 224 -11.68 -16.32 -6.44
CA LYS A 224 -10.29 -16.75 -6.65
C LYS A 224 -9.31 -15.71 -6.09
N ALA A 225 -9.59 -14.42 -6.31
CA ALA A 225 -8.79 -13.33 -5.76
C ALA A 225 -8.77 -13.34 -4.22
N LEU A 226 -9.90 -13.60 -3.56
CA LEU A 226 -9.96 -13.80 -2.11
C LEU A 226 -9.06 -14.95 -1.64
N GLY A 227 -9.10 -16.09 -2.35
CA GLY A 227 -8.23 -17.23 -2.06
C GLY A 227 -6.75 -16.89 -2.15
N LEU A 228 -6.34 -16.13 -3.18
CA LEU A 228 -4.97 -15.66 -3.34
C LEU A 228 -4.57 -14.66 -2.26
N ALA A 229 -5.44 -13.71 -1.93
CA ALA A 229 -5.22 -12.72 -0.87
C ALA A 229 -5.01 -13.40 0.50
N MET A 230 -5.77 -14.46 0.78
CA MET A 230 -5.60 -15.24 2.01
C MET A 230 -4.33 -16.10 2.03
N GLY A 231 -3.85 -16.57 0.88
CA GLY A 231 -2.67 -17.43 0.80
C GLY A 231 -1.38 -16.76 1.31
N GLY A 232 -1.32 -15.42 1.28
CA GLY A 232 -0.20 -14.64 1.80
C GLY A 232 -0.26 -14.34 3.31
N MET A 233 -1.35 -14.71 4.00
CA MET A 233 -1.57 -14.39 5.41
C MET A 233 -1.39 -15.59 6.33
N LYS A 234 -1.05 -15.32 7.59
CA LYS A 234 -1.17 -16.34 8.64
C LYS A 234 -2.65 -16.73 8.79
N PRO A 235 -3.00 -18.02 8.95
CA PRO A 235 -4.40 -18.44 9.05
C PRO A 235 -5.11 -17.75 10.23
N LEU A 236 -6.16 -17.00 9.93
CA LEU A 236 -7.06 -16.35 10.90
C LEU A 236 -8.35 -17.19 10.99
N PRO A 237 -8.67 -17.85 12.12
CA PRO A 237 -9.77 -18.81 12.21
C PRO A 237 -11.15 -18.24 11.83
N SER A 238 -11.42 -16.99 12.22
CA SER A 238 -12.64 -16.25 11.88
C SER A 238 -12.82 -16.12 10.37
N LEU A 239 -11.77 -15.68 9.68
CA LEU A 239 -11.76 -15.46 8.23
C LEU A 239 -11.80 -16.78 7.45
N VAL A 240 -11.05 -17.79 7.89
CA VAL A 240 -11.10 -19.15 7.30
C VAL A 240 -12.51 -19.73 7.41
N SER A 241 -13.14 -19.61 8.59
CA SER A 241 -14.52 -20.08 8.78
C SER A 241 -15.51 -19.32 7.89
N ALA A 242 -15.35 -18.01 7.72
CA ALA A 242 -16.21 -17.20 6.85
C ALA A 242 -16.04 -17.58 5.37
N MET A 243 -14.81 -17.88 4.95
CA MET A 243 -14.52 -18.38 3.61
C MET A 243 -15.15 -19.76 3.37
N ASP A 244 -15.01 -20.70 4.30
CA ASP A 244 -15.62 -22.03 4.19
C ASP A 244 -17.16 -21.95 4.13
N ALA A 245 -17.75 -21.06 4.92
CA ALA A 245 -19.18 -20.77 4.87
C ALA A 245 -19.58 -20.18 3.51
N THR A 246 -18.81 -19.25 2.95
CA THR A 246 -19.05 -18.67 1.62
C THR A 246 -18.95 -19.71 0.51
N LYS A 247 -17.94 -20.57 0.58
CA LYS A 247 -17.77 -21.68 -0.36
C LYS A 247 -18.96 -22.63 -0.33
N SER A 248 -19.42 -22.99 0.86
CA SER A 248 -20.53 -23.94 1.06
C SER A 248 -21.91 -23.31 0.82
N ALA A 249 -22.02 -21.98 0.86
CA ALA A 249 -23.27 -21.27 0.63
C ALA A 249 -23.38 -20.75 -0.81
N TYR A 250 -22.50 -19.86 -1.25
CA TYR A 250 -22.64 -19.21 -2.57
C TYR A 250 -22.02 -20.04 -3.71
N PHE A 251 -20.93 -20.77 -3.44
CA PHE A 251 -20.25 -21.61 -4.43
C PHE A 251 -20.62 -23.09 -4.34
N ASP A 252 -21.72 -23.40 -3.66
CA ASP A 252 -22.29 -24.73 -3.66
C ASP A 252 -22.67 -25.14 -5.10
N PRO A 253 -22.22 -26.31 -5.59
CA PRO A 253 -22.48 -26.73 -6.97
C PRO A 253 -23.96 -26.87 -7.32
N GLN A 254 -24.83 -27.20 -6.35
CA GLN A 254 -26.26 -27.33 -6.62
C GLN A 254 -26.90 -25.95 -6.81
N TYR A 255 -26.46 -24.96 -6.03
CA TYR A 255 -26.95 -23.59 -6.14
C TYR A 255 -26.45 -22.88 -7.40
N THR A 256 -25.17 -23.02 -7.76
CA THR A 256 -24.67 -22.43 -9.00
C THR A 256 -25.36 -23.03 -10.22
N ALA A 257 -25.55 -24.36 -10.24
CA ALA A 257 -26.30 -25.04 -11.29
C ALA A 257 -27.79 -24.63 -11.32
N LEU A 258 -28.44 -24.42 -10.17
CA LEU A 258 -29.81 -23.90 -10.10
C LEU A 258 -29.90 -22.53 -10.77
N ARG A 259 -28.99 -21.62 -10.45
CA ARG A 259 -28.97 -20.26 -11.01
C ARG A 259 -28.86 -20.29 -12.54
N ASP A 260 -27.97 -21.12 -13.07
CA ASP A 260 -27.77 -21.27 -14.52
C ASP A 260 -29.00 -21.88 -15.21
N ARG A 261 -29.60 -22.91 -14.62
CA ARG A 261 -30.83 -23.52 -15.17
C ARG A 261 -32.00 -22.54 -15.18
N LEU A 262 -32.14 -21.69 -14.16
CA LEU A 262 -33.19 -20.66 -14.13
C LEU A 262 -33.02 -19.64 -15.25
N VAL A 263 -31.80 -19.15 -15.48
CA VAL A 263 -31.53 -18.20 -16.58
C VAL A 263 -31.78 -18.85 -17.93
N GLU A 264 -31.34 -20.10 -18.12
CA GLU A 264 -31.54 -20.82 -19.37
C GLU A 264 -33.02 -21.10 -19.65
N ALA A 265 -33.79 -21.51 -18.64
CA ALA A 265 -35.23 -21.69 -18.77
C ALA A 265 -35.92 -20.39 -19.20
N LEU A 266 -35.56 -19.26 -18.58
CA LEU A 266 -36.10 -17.94 -18.91
C LEU A 266 -35.66 -17.43 -20.29
N ALA A 267 -34.50 -17.85 -20.78
CA ALA A 267 -34.01 -17.48 -22.11
C ALA A 267 -34.70 -18.30 -23.23
N THR A 268 -34.99 -19.57 -22.96
CA THR A 268 -35.63 -20.50 -23.91
C THR A 268 -37.16 -20.50 -23.85
N GLY A 269 -37.75 -19.79 -22.88
CA GLY A 269 -39.19 -19.77 -22.65
C GLY A 269 -39.73 -21.02 -21.95
N ALA A 270 -38.85 -21.85 -21.38
CA ALA A 270 -39.24 -22.98 -20.55
C ALA A 270 -39.75 -22.52 -19.17
N LYS A 271 -40.57 -23.35 -18.51
CA LYS A 271 -41.08 -23.05 -17.17
C LYS A 271 -39.94 -23.12 -16.13
N PRO A 272 -39.65 -22.04 -15.39
CA PRO A 272 -38.62 -22.05 -14.35
C PRO A 272 -38.96 -22.98 -13.17
N GLU A 273 -37.93 -23.54 -12.54
CA GLU A 273 -38.05 -24.46 -11.39
C GLU A 273 -38.61 -23.78 -10.11
N MET A 274 -38.57 -22.45 -10.03
CA MET A 274 -39.05 -21.66 -8.88
C MET A 274 -39.50 -20.26 -9.31
N VAL A 275 -40.21 -19.56 -8.41
CA VAL A 275 -40.66 -18.17 -8.65
C VAL A 275 -39.74 -17.13 -7.99
N ALA A 276 -39.88 -15.86 -8.40
CA ALA A 276 -39.08 -14.75 -7.84
C ALA A 276 -39.17 -14.65 -6.30
N ASN A 277 -40.35 -14.91 -5.73
CA ASN A 277 -40.58 -14.87 -4.27
C ASN A 277 -39.85 -15.98 -3.51
N GLU A 278 -39.52 -17.10 -4.16
CA GLU A 278 -38.72 -18.19 -3.58
C GLU A 278 -37.23 -17.95 -3.81
N TRP A 279 -36.87 -17.38 -4.96
CA TRP A 279 -35.50 -17.04 -5.33
C TRP A 279 -34.88 -15.98 -4.42
N SER A 280 -35.56 -14.85 -4.18
CA SER A 280 -34.96 -13.72 -3.46
C SER A 280 -34.53 -14.07 -2.01
N PRO A 281 -35.33 -14.76 -1.18
CA PRO A 281 -34.88 -15.14 0.17
C PRO A 281 -33.71 -16.14 0.15
N LEU A 282 -33.72 -17.11 -0.77
CA LEU A 282 -32.68 -18.12 -0.92
C LEU A 282 -31.32 -17.48 -1.26
N THR A 283 -31.27 -16.62 -2.27
CA THR A 283 -30.04 -15.96 -2.71
C THR A 283 -29.52 -14.96 -1.69
N VAL A 284 -30.40 -14.18 -1.04
CA VAL A 284 -30.01 -13.23 0.02
C VAL A 284 -29.28 -13.93 1.16
N GLY A 285 -29.79 -15.07 1.62
CA GLY A 285 -29.14 -15.88 2.66
C GLY A 285 -27.75 -16.38 2.24
N ARG A 286 -27.58 -16.77 0.97
CA ARG A 286 -26.29 -17.24 0.44
C ARG A 286 -25.28 -16.11 0.23
N LEU A 287 -25.74 -14.94 -0.22
CA LEU A 287 -24.92 -13.74 -0.38
C LEU A 287 -24.43 -13.18 0.96
N ALA A 288 -25.18 -13.39 2.05
CA ALA A 288 -24.77 -12.99 3.39
C ALA A 288 -23.46 -13.66 3.84
N ALA A 289 -23.12 -14.84 3.31
CA ALA A 289 -21.85 -15.50 3.63
C ALA A 289 -20.65 -14.69 3.12
N ALA A 290 -20.73 -14.08 1.92
CA ALA A 290 -19.67 -13.22 1.40
C ALA A 290 -19.50 -11.93 2.23
N VAL A 291 -20.60 -11.40 2.80
CA VAL A 291 -20.54 -10.27 3.75
C VAL A 291 -19.78 -10.67 5.01
N ALA A 292 -19.99 -11.90 5.52
CA ALA A 292 -19.29 -12.38 6.70
C ALA A 292 -17.77 -12.45 6.54
N VAL A 293 -17.25 -12.65 5.31
CA VAL A 293 -15.81 -12.59 5.02
C VAL A 293 -15.28 -11.16 5.20
N ALA A 294 -16.00 -10.18 4.68
CA ALA A 294 -15.65 -8.77 4.83
C ALA A 294 -15.74 -8.29 6.30
N ASP A 295 -16.78 -8.72 7.02
CA ASP A 295 -16.93 -8.44 8.45
C ASP A 295 -15.78 -9.06 9.26
N ALA A 296 -15.45 -10.34 9.03
CA ALA A 296 -14.34 -11.00 9.70
C ALA A 296 -12.99 -10.29 9.43
N ALA A 297 -12.75 -9.86 8.19
CA ALA A 297 -11.54 -9.12 7.84
C ALA A 297 -11.48 -7.75 8.55
N LEU A 298 -12.60 -7.03 8.66
CA LEU A 298 -12.68 -5.75 9.37
C LEU A 298 -12.51 -5.92 10.88
N ASP A 299 -13.10 -6.95 11.48
CA ASP A 299 -12.97 -7.24 12.89
C ASP A 299 -11.52 -7.59 13.25
N GLU A 300 -10.85 -8.40 12.43
CA GLU A 300 -9.42 -8.69 12.58
C GLU A 300 -8.56 -7.43 12.39
N ALA A 301 -8.89 -6.59 11.40
CA ALA A 301 -8.17 -5.33 11.18
C ALA A 301 -8.31 -4.39 12.39
N LYS A 302 -9.51 -4.34 12.97
CA LYS A 302 -9.81 -3.50 14.14
C LYS A 302 -9.08 -4.02 15.38
N ALA A 303 -9.09 -5.33 15.61
CA ALA A 303 -8.37 -5.96 16.71
C ALA A 303 -6.86 -5.72 16.59
N TYR A 304 -6.29 -5.92 15.40
CA TYR A 304 -4.87 -5.71 15.14
C TYR A 304 -4.46 -4.23 15.25
N ALA A 305 -5.22 -3.31 14.65
CA ALA A 305 -4.96 -1.86 14.76
C ALA A 305 -5.02 -1.38 16.21
N GLY A 306 -6.01 -1.86 16.98
CA GLY A 306 -6.13 -1.56 18.41
C GLY A 306 -4.93 -2.07 19.21
N ALA A 307 -4.49 -3.31 18.96
CA ALA A 307 -3.32 -3.88 19.62
C ALA A 307 -2.03 -3.10 19.31
N GLN A 308 -1.84 -2.67 18.05
CA GLN A 308 -0.67 -1.87 17.66
C GLN A 308 -0.71 -0.46 18.27
N HIS A 309 -1.89 0.17 18.34
CA HIS A 309 -2.06 1.46 18.99
C HIS A 309 -1.73 1.39 20.48
N GLU A 310 -2.26 0.40 21.19
CA GLU A 310 -1.97 0.16 22.61
C GLU A 310 -0.49 -0.14 22.87
N ALA A 311 0.14 -0.95 22.01
CA ALA A 311 1.57 -1.23 22.10
C ALA A 311 2.41 0.04 21.89
N ALA A 312 2.05 0.89 20.92
CA ALA A 312 2.72 2.16 20.67
C ALA A 312 2.55 3.14 21.84
N LEU A 313 1.36 3.20 22.47
CA LEU A 313 1.12 3.98 23.68
C LEU A 313 2.00 3.53 24.84
N ARG A 314 2.05 2.22 25.12
CA ARG A 314 2.90 1.65 26.18
C ARG A 314 4.38 1.94 25.92
N ALA A 315 4.84 1.76 24.68
CA ALA A 315 6.23 2.06 24.30
C ALA A 315 6.57 3.55 24.52
N LEU A 316 5.69 4.47 24.11
CA LEU A 316 5.87 5.90 24.33
C LEU A 316 5.96 6.23 25.82
N ILE A 317 5.05 5.68 26.64
CA ILE A 317 5.04 5.88 28.09
C ILE A 317 6.36 5.40 28.72
N VAL A 318 6.83 4.20 28.36
CA VAL A 318 8.10 3.66 28.86
C VAL A 318 9.29 4.54 28.45
N GLN A 319 9.34 5.00 27.19
CA GLN A 319 10.43 5.86 26.71
C GLN A 319 10.43 7.23 27.41
N LEU A 320 9.25 7.80 27.69
CA LEU A 320 9.16 9.04 28.47
C LEU A 320 9.58 8.83 29.93
N MET A 321 9.23 7.70 30.56
CA MET A 321 9.72 7.38 31.91
C MET A 321 11.25 7.23 31.95
N LEU A 322 11.85 6.55 30.96
CA LEU A 322 13.30 6.41 30.85
C LEU A 322 14.00 7.75 30.61
N LEU A 323 13.41 8.61 29.79
CA LEU A 323 13.90 9.98 29.57
C LEU A 323 13.90 10.78 30.88
N VAL A 324 12.78 10.81 31.61
CA VAL A 324 12.66 11.50 32.90
C VAL A 324 13.64 10.92 33.93
N ALA A 325 13.75 9.60 34.01
CA ALA A 325 14.70 8.92 34.90
C ALA A 325 16.16 9.29 34.57
N SER A 326 16.52 9.39 33.28
CA SER A 326 17.86 9.78 32.85
C SER A 326 18.21 11.21 33.28
N ILE A 327 17.27 12.15 33.10
CA ILE A 327 17.44 13.55 33.51
C ILE A 327 17.59 13.64 35.03
N ALA A 328 16.74 12.93 35.79
CA ALA A 328 16.81 12.89 37.24
C ALA A 328 18.14 12.31 37.74
N LEU A 329 18.62 11.23 37.13
CA LEU A 329 19.90 10.59 37.46
C LEU A 329 21.08 11.53 37.18
N THR A 330 21.08 12.24 36.05
CA THR A 330 22.08 13.25 35.72
C THR A 330 22.11 14.36 36.76
N PHE A 331 20.94 14.90 37.12
CA PHE A 331 20.84 15.98 38.10
C PHE A 331 21.31 15.50 39.49
N GLY A 332 20.91 14.30 39.89
CA GLY A 332 21.34 13.65 41.14
C GLY A 332 22.85 13.42 41.18
N ALA A 333 23.44 12.85 40.13
CA ALA A 333 24.88 12.64 40.01
C ALA A 333 25.66 13.97 40.05
N MET A 334 25.17 15.01 39.37
CA MET A 334 25.79 16.34 39.36
C MET A 334 25.78 16.97 40.76
N ILE A 335 24.67 16.89 41.49
CA ILE A 335 24.58 17.38 42.88
C ILE A 335 25.53 16.59 43.78
N LEU A 336 25.54 15.26 43.67
CA LEU A 336 26.33 14.38 44.53
C LEU A 336 27.84 14.60 44.31
N VAL A 337 28.30 14.64 43.06
CA VAL A 337 29.72 14.89 42.72
C VAL A 337 30.13 16.31 43.11
N SER A 338 29.28 17.31 42.87
CA SER A 338 29.60 18.69 43.22
C SER A 338 29.74 18.88 44.74
N ARG A 339 28.92 18.17 45.54
CA ARG A 339 28.98 18.22 47.01
C ARG A 339 30.07 17.34 47.62
N ARG A 340 30.28 16.13 47.12
CA ARG A 340 31.24 15.18 47.73
C ARG A 340 32.69 15.34 47.27
N VAL A 341 32.92 15.82 46.05
CA VAL A 341 34.25 15.84 45.44
C VAL A 341 34.70 17.27 45.14
N ILE A 342 33.91 18.01 44.35
CA ILE A 342 34.37 19.29 43.78
C ILE A 342 34.50 20.39 44.85
N SER A 343 33.47 20.61 45.68
CA SER A 343 33.54 21.64 46.71
C SER A 343 34.63 21.37 47.77
N PRO A 344 34.81 20.12 48.25
CA PRO A 344 35.93 19.78 49.13
C PRO A 344 37.32 19.98 48.50
N LEU A 345 37.52 19.59 47.23
CA LEU A 345 38.78 19.84 46.53
C LEU A 345 39.11 21.33 46.40
N HIS A 346 38.11 22.17 46.10
CA HIS A 346 38.31 23.63 46.05
C HIS A 346 38.72 24.19 47.41
N ARG A 347 38.04 23.78 48.49
CA ARG A 347 38.43 24.20 49.84
C ARG A 347 39.84 23.72 50.21
N MET A 348 40.25 22.54 49.75
CA MET A 348 41.59 22.02 50.01
C MET A 348 42.67 22.76 49.25
N ARG A 349 42.43 23.09 47.97
CA ARG A 349 43.27 23.99 47.19
C ARG A 349 43.42 25.34 47.90
N ASP A 350 42.31 25.92 48.35
CA ASP A 350 42.32 27.25 48.99
C ASP A 350 43.10 27.24 50.32
N ALA A 351 42.91 26.20 51.14
CA ALA A 351 43.67 26.02 52.37
C ALA A 351 45.18 25.85 52.10
N MET A 352 45.54 25.09 51.06
CA MET A 352 46.94 24.88 50.68
C MET A 352 47.60 26.18 50.17
N LEU A 353 46.88 27.02 49.42
CA LEU A 353 47.37 28.34 49.00
C LEU A 353 47.58 29.30 50.18
N GLN A 354 46.73 29.24 51.20
CA GLN A 354 46.88 30.06 52.40
C GLN A 354 48.04 29.60 53.28
N VAL A 355 48.24 28.29 53.44
CA VAL A 355 49.41 27.72 54.12
C VAL A 355 50.72 28.10 53.40
N ALA A 356 50.73 28.06 52.06
CA ALA A 356 51.87 28.51 51.27
C ALA A 356 52.15 30.02 51.40
N ALA A 357 51.14 30.82 51.70
CA ALA A 357 51.25 32.26 51.97
C ALA A 357 51.66 32.58 53.43
N GLY A 358 51.92 31.55 54.27
CA GLY A 358 52.41 31.70 55.64
C GLY A 358 51.33 31.66 56.72
N ASP A 359 50.05 31.48 56.37
CA ASP A 359 48.98 31.33 57.36
C ASP A 359 48.81 29.85 57.77
N LEU A 360 49.45 29.47 58.87
CA LEU A 360 49.37 28.12 59.43
C LEU A 360 48.14 27.88 60.32
N THR A 361 47.23 28.85 60.47
CA THR A 361 46.05 28.74 61.35
C THR A 361 44.81 28.16 60.64
N VAL A 362 44.89 28.01 59.32
CA VAL A 362 43.78 27.57 58.46
C VAL A 362 43.35 26.13 58.79
N LYS A 363 42.04 25.94 59.00
CA LYS A 363 41.43 24.61 59.23
C LYS A 363 40.81 24.08 57.95
N THR A 364 41.18 22.86 57.56
CA THR A 364 40.70 22.19 56.34
C THR A 364 39.25 21.70 56.50
N GLY A 365 38.86 21.30 57.73
CA GLY A 365 37.52 20.84 58.09
C GLY A 365 37.14 19.45 57.57
N TYR A 366 38.10 18.67 57.05
CA TYR A 366 37.84 17.35 56.42
C TYR A 366 38.59 16.19 57.08
N ASP A 367 39.20 16.41 58.24
CA ASP A 367 40.10 15.47 58.94
C ASP A 367 39.42 14.16 59.39
N HIS A 368 38.08 14.15 59.41
CA HIS A 368 37.25 13.01 59.77
C HIS A 368 36.82 12.16 58.56
N ARG A 369 37.10 12.60 57.32
CA ARG A 369 36.81 11.81 56.13
C ARG A 369 37.82 10.66 55.99
N ARG A 370 37.34 9.50 55.52
CA ARG A 370 38.15 8.28 55.30
C ARG A 370 38.47 8.01 53.83
N ASP A 371 38.27 8.99 52.96
CA ASP A 371 38.55 8.93 51.52
C ASP A 371 39.83 9.72 51.18
N GLU A 372 40.15 9.82 49.89
CA GLU A 372 41.34 10.50 49.38
C GLU A 372 41.39 11.99 49.76
N ILE A 373 40.22 12.61 49.97
CA ILE A 373 40.13 14.00 50.44
C ILE A 373 40.52 14.10 51.91
N GLY A 374 40.15 13.12 52.74
CA GLY A 374 40.61 13.01 54.13
C GLY A 374 42.11 12.74 54.23
N ALA A 375 42.66 11.89 53.35
CA ALA A 375 44.09 11.65 53.27
C ALA A 375 44.88 12.92 52.89
N LEU A 376 44.37 13.70 51.93
CA LEU A 376 44.94 15.01 51.56
C LEU A 376 44.86 16.03 52.70
N ALA A 377 43.74 16.07 53.44
CA ALA A 377 43.60 16.92 54.62
C ALA A 377 44.62 16.55 55.71
N GLY A 378 44.80 15.25 55.99
CA GLY A 378 45.79 14.76 56.95
C GLY A 378 47.24 15.01 56.53
N ALA A 379 47.53 14.91 55.24
CA ALA A 379 48.84 15.28 54.69
C ALA A 379 49.11 16.78 54.82
N LEU A 380 48.12 17.64 54.55
CA LEU A 380 48.25 19.10 54.72
C LEU A 380 48.41 19.49 56.20
N GLU A 381 47.74 18.79 57.13
CA GLU A 381 47.92 19.03 58.57
C GLU A 381 49.30 18.61 59.06
N THR A 382 49.84 17.51 58.52
CA THR A 382 51.22 17.09 58.78
C THR A 382 52.21 18.11 58.22
N PHE A 383 51.94 18.68 57.04
CA PHE A 383 52.75 19.74 56.44
C PHE A 383 52.70 21.04 57.26
N LYS A 384 51.53 21.43 57.78
CA LYS A 384 51.39 22.57 58.72
C LYS A 384 52.19 22.35 60.01
N ARG A 385 52.13 21.14 60.57
CA ARG A 385 52.91 20.77 61.78
C ARG A 385 54.40 20.83 61.52
N GLN A 386 54.87 20.31 60.39
CA GLN A 386 56.30 20.38 60.01
C GLN A 386 56.75 21.81 59.65
N ALA A 387 55.90 22.63 59.04
CA ALA A 387 56.19 24.04 58.79
C ALA A 387 56.20 24.89 60.07
N ALA A 388 55.37 24.53 61.06
CA ALA A 388 55.38 25.13 62.40
C ALA A 388 56.61 24.68 63.21
N GLU A 389 57.01 23.41 63.14
CA GLU A 389 58.23 22.88 63.78
C GLU A 389 59.51 23.42 63.12
N LYS A 390 59.51 23.67 61.81
CA LYS A 390 60.68 24.21 61.09
C LYS A 390 60.95 25.70 61.36
N LEU A 391 60.00 26.44 61.95
CA LEU A 391 60.22 27.80 62.43
C LEU A 391 60.86 27.86 63.84
N GLU A 392 60.94 26.74 64.56
CA GLU A 392 61.61 26.62 65.87
C GLU A 392 62.98 25.92 65.79
N ILE A 393 63.31 25.26 64.67
CA ILE A 393 64.51 24.42 64.50
C ILE A 393 65.54 25.08 63.56
N GLU A 394 65.78 26.38 63.69
CA GLU A 394 66.92 27.07 63.05
C GLU A 394 67.96 27.60 64.04
N ALA A 395 67.81 27.32 65.34
CA ALA A 395 68.64 27.94 66.37
C ALA A 395 69.66 27.03 67.08
N GLN A 396 69.80 25.74 66.77
CA GLN A 396 70.83 24.94 67.45
C GLN A 396 71.36 23.73 66.68
N GLU A 397 72.65 23.86 66.37
CA GLU A 397 73.66 22.79 66.44
C GLU A 397 73.74 21.79 65.28
N ARG A 398 74.49 22.26 64.27
CA ARG A 398 75.66 21.53 63.79
C ARG A 398 76.41 20.91 64.98
N GLU A 399 76.88 19.69 64.75
CA GLU A 399 78.06 19.09 65.39
C GLU A 399 77.79 18.11 66.55
N HIS A 400 77.33 16.89 66.25
CA HIS A 400 78.03 15.70 66.79
C HIS A 400 77.76 14.41 65.99
N ASN A 401 78.79 13.99 65.26
CA ASN A 401 78.89 12.70 64.58
C ASN A 401 79.28 11.61 65.60
N ALA A 402 78.41 10.60 65.79
CA ALA A 402 78.79 9.28 66.31
C ALA A 402 77.75 8.18 65.99
N ALA A 403 77.18 8.18 64.78
CA ALA A 403 76.25 7.12 64.33
C ALA A 403 76.53 6.70 62.88
N ALA A 404 77.81 6.66 62.47
CA ALA A 404 78.20 6.31 61.10
C ALA A 404 78.23 4.79 60.83
N ALA A 405 78.54 3.95 61.83
CA ALA A 405 78.78 2.52 61.59
C ALA A 405 77.51 1.65 61.44
N LEU A 406 76.40 2.02 62.09
CA LEU A 406 75.10 1.33 61.96
C LEU A 406 74.32 1.81 60.71
N ARG A 407 74.57 3.05 60.29
CA ARG A 407 73.98 3.68 59.11
C ARG A 407 74.53 3.06 57.81
N GLN A 408 75.82 2.72 57.77
CA GLN A 408 76.48 2.12 56.60
C GLN A 408 75.83 0.78 56.18
N ARG A 409 75.60 -0.14 57.12
CA ARG A 409 74.99 -1.46 56.82
C ARG A 409 73.51 -1.38 56.43
N MET A 410 72.77 -0.47 57.04
CA MET A 410 71.36 -0.21 56.68
C MET A 410 71.26 0.44 55.28
N ILE A 411 72.18 1.35 54.94
CA ILE A 411 72.26 1.98 53.62
C ILE A 411 72.63 0.93 52.55
N GLU A 412 73.59 0.03 52.79
CA GLU A 412 73.92 -1.04 51.83
C GLU A 412 72.74 -1.98 51.54
N GLY A 413 71.95 -2.33 52.57
CA GLY A 413 70.72 -3.13 52.43
C GLY A 413 69.63 -2.41 51.63
N TYR A 414 69.34 -1.15 51.97
CA TYR A 414 68.34 -0.34 51.24
C TYR A 414 68.78 -0.01 49.82
N VAL A 415 70.09 0.16 49.57
CA VAL A 415 70.66 0.38 48.23
C VAL A 415 70.48 -0.87 47.36
N GLY A 416 70.70 -2.08 47.90
CA GLY A 416 70.48 -3.33 47.16
C GLY A 416 69.01 -3.61 46.84
N GLU A 417 68.11 -3.37 47.79
CA GLU A 417 66.66 -3.51 47.58
C GLU A 417 66.13 -2.48 46.56
N PHE A 418 66.61 -1.24 46.64
CA PHE A 418 66.30 -0.18 45.68
C PHE A 418 66.84 -0.50 44.27
N GLU A 419 68.07 -1.01 44.15
CA GLU A 419 68.65 -1.45 42.87
C GLU A 419 67.80 -2.55 42.22
N GLY A 420 67.38 -3.55 43.01
CA GLY A 420 66.53 -4.64 42.54
C GLY A 420 65.16 -4.17 42.06
N GLN A 421 64.48 -3.33 42.85
CA GLN A 421 63.17 -2.78 42.46
C GLN A 421 63.24 -1.89 41.21
N VAL A 422 64.28 -1.05 41.09
CA VAL A 422 64.47 -0.20 39.91
C VAL A 422 64.81 -1.04 38.69
N ALA A 423 65.69 -2.04 38.81
CA ALA A 423 66.02 -2.94 37.72
C ALA A 423 64.79 -3.73 37.22
N GLU A 424 63.99 -4.27 38.13
CA GLU A 424 62.73 -4.96 37.79
C GLU A 424 61.75 -4.00 37.09
N THR A 425 61.56 -2.79 37.61
CA THR A 425 60.65 -1.79 37.03
C THR A 425 61.09 -1.38 35.63
N LEU A 426 62.40 -1.17 35.40
CA LEU A 426 62.96 -0.83 34.09
C LEU A 426 62.83 -1.99 33.10
N GLN A 427 62.98 -3.23 33.56
CA GLN A 427 62.78 -4.42 32.73
C GLN A 427 61.30 -4.58 32.32
N GLN A 428 60.37 -4.39 33.26
CA GLN A 428 58.92 -4.35 32.96
C GLN A 428 58.57 -3.22 31.98
N LEU A 429 59.19 -2.04 32.13
CA LEU A 429 59.01 -0.91 31.21
C LEU A 429 59.56 -1.21 29.81
N GLY A 430 60.68 -1.93 29.72
CA GLY A 430 61.25 -2.41 28.46
C GLY A 430 60.30 -3.38 27.74
N HIS A 431 59.77 -4.38 28.46
CA HIS A 431 58.77 -5.30 27.91
C HIS A 431 57.49 -4.57 27.47
N ALA A 432 56.99 -3.63 28.26
CA ALA A 432 55.83 -2.83 27.89
C ALA A 432 56.06 -2.01 26.61
N SER A 433 57.24 -1.38 26.49
CA SER A 433 57.63 -0.60 25.30
C SER A 433 57.74 -1.48 24.05
N ASP A 434 58.32 -2.68 24.18
CA ASP A 434 58.42 -3.63 23.07
C ASP A 434 57.05 -4.12 22.61
N GLN A 435 56.17 -4.49 23.55
CA GLN A 435 54.80 -4.88 23.24
C GLN A 435 54.02 -3.74 22.56
N MET A 436 54.22 -2.49 22.99
CA MET A 436 53.61 -1.31 22.38
C MET A 436 54.10 -1.13 20.94
N ARG A 437 55.40 -1.29 20.68
CA ARG A 437 56.00 -1.25 19.34
C ARG A 437 55.44 -2.35 18.41
N THR A 438 55.35 -3.59 18.88
CA THR A 438 54.75 -4.69 18.12
C THR A 438 53.29 -4.39 17.77
N THR A 439 52.52 -3.89 18.75
CA THR A 439 51.11 -3.52 18.55
C THR A 439 50.96 -2.39 17.54
N SER A 440 51.77 -1.34 17.63
CA SER A 440 51.82 -0.26 16.64
C SER A 440 52.17 -0.72 15.24
N SER A 441 53.13 -1.63 15.10
CA SER A 441 53.48 -2.20 13.79
C SER A 441 52.30 -2.96 13.19
N GLY A 442 51.65 -3.81 13.99
CA GLY A 442 50.45 -4.55 13.58
C GLY A 442 49.29 -3.61 13.19
N LEU A 443 49.08 -2.53 13.94
CA LEU A 443 48.04 -1.54 13.62
C LEU A 443 48.35 -0.77 12.32
N SER A 444 49.63 -0.48 12.06
CA SER A 444 50.09 0.13 10.80
C SER A 444 49.85 -0.80 9.60
N ASP A 445 50.12 -2.11 9.76
CA ASP A 445 49.84 -3.13 8.74
C ASP A 445 48.33 -3.25 8.43
N VAL A 446 47.50 -3.33 9.48
CA VAL A 446 46.04 -3.39 9.34
C VAL A 446 45.50 -2.13 8.67
N SER A 447 46.04 -0.96 8.99
CA SER A 447 45.62 0.31 8.39
C SER A 447 45.98 0.35 6.89
N ARG A 448 47.19 -0.07 6.50
CA ARG A 448 47.58 -0.21 5.09
C ARG A 448 46.67 -1.18 4.34
N GLN A 449 46.39 -2.35 4.93
CA GLN A 449 45.51 -3.33 4.31
C GLN A 449 44.08 -2.79 4.16
N THR A 450 43.61 -2.01 5.13
CA THR A 450 42.31 -1.36 5.08
C THR A 450 42.25 -0.35 3.93
N ASN A 451 43.26 0.51 3.78
CA ASN A 451 43.34 1.45 2.67
C ASN A 451 43.35 0.76 1.29
N ALA A 452 44.08 -0.34 1.13
CA ALA A 452 44.06 -1.10 -0.12
C ALA A 452 42.67 -1.69 -0.44
N ARG A 453 41.92 -2.13 0.59
CA ARG A 453 40.53 -2.60 0.42
C ARG A 453 39.56 -1.46 0.11
N VAL A 454 39.76 -0.29 0.70
CA VAL A 454 39.00 0.93 0.40
C VAL A 454 39.17 1.30 -1.07
N GLU A 455 40.38 1.29 -1.64
CA GLU A 455 40.59 1.59 -3.07
C GLU A 455 39.87 0.62 -4.02
N VAL A 456 39.80 -0.67 -3.65
CA VAL A 456 39.01 -1.66 -4.40
C VAL A 456 37.52 -1.35 -4.30
N ALA A 457 37.04 -0.99 -3.10
CA ALA A 457 35.64 -0.65 -2.86
C ALA A 457 35.22 0.66 -3.56
N GLU A 458 36.09 1.68 -3.61
CA GLU A 458 35.86 2.93 -4.34
C GLU A 458 35.66 2.65 -5.84
N ARG A 459 36.54 1.86 -6.44
CA ARG A 459 36.42 1.48 -7.87
C ARG A 459 35.13 0.72 -8.15
N ALA A 460 34.82 -0.30 -7.34
CA ALA A 460 33.59 -1.08 -7.50
C ALA A 460 32.32 -0.22 -7.33
N SER A 461 32.35 0.73 -6.38
CA SER A 461 31.22 1.66 -6.17
C SER A 461 31.07 2.65 -7.33
N GLY A 462 32.18 3.12 -7.90
CA GLY A 462 32.18 3.94 -9.11
C GLY A 462 31.58 3.20 -10.32
N GLU A 463 32.00 1.96 -10.56
CA GLU A 463 31.44 1.10 -11.62
C GLU A 463 29.95 0.82 -11.43
N ALA A 464 29.52 0.55 -10.20
CA ALA A 464 28.12 0.38 -9.87
C ALA A 464 27.31 1.66 -10.12
N SER A 465 27.85 2.84 -9.80
CA SER A 465 27.19 4.12 -10.07
C SER A 465 26.96 4.34 -11.57
N MET A 466 27.97 4.08 -12.41
CA MET A 466 27.82 4.19 -13.87
C MET A 466 26.79 3.20 -14.43
N SER A 467 26.75 1.98 -13.87
CA SER A 467 25.79 0.96 -14.27
C SER A 467 24.35 1.38 -13.92
N VAL A 468 24.15 1.93 -12.73
CA VAL A 468 22.85 2.46 -12.29
C VAL A 468 22.39 3.63 -13.17
N GLU A 469 23.28 4.55 -13.52
CA GLU A 469 22.98 5.68 -14.41
C GLU A 469 22.61 5.21 -15.83
N SER A 470 23.28 4.17 -16.33
CA SER A 470 22.95 3.53 -17.61
C SER A 470 21.57 2.87 -17.58
N VAL A 471 21.22 2.17 -16.51
CA VAL A 471 19.88 1.58 -16.32
C VAL A 471 18.81 2.66 -16.23
N ALA A 472 19.08 3.77 -15.53
CA ALA A 472 18.15 4.90 -15.43
C ALA A 472 17.84 5.49 -16.82
N SER A 473 18.87 5.69 -17.63
CA SER A 473 18.72 6.22 -18.99
C SER A 473 17.91 5.26 -19.89
N ALA A 474 18.18 3.96 -19.80
CA ALA A 474 17.42 2.93 -20.53
C ALA A 474 15.95 2.85 -20.07
N ALA A 475 15.69 3.04 -18.78
CA ALA A 475 14.33 3.06 -18.24
C ALA A 475 13.55 4.30 -18.72
N GLU A 476 14.18 5.46 -18.81
CA GLU A 476 13.57 6.67 -19.38
C GLU A 476 13.20 6.47 -20.86
N GLU A 477 14.10 5.88 -21.66
CA GLU A 477 13.87 5.57 -23.06
C GLU A 477 12.72 4.55 -23.25
N LEU A 478 12.70 3.49 -22.41
CA LEU A 478 11.59 2.54 -22.38
C LEU A 478 10.26 3.21 -22.02
N SER A 479 10.27 4.13 -21.06
CA SER A 479 9.06 4.85 -20.65
C SER A 479 8.49 5.71 -21.79
N ALA A 480 9.37 6.34 -22.59
CA ALA A 480 8.96 7.05 -23.80
C ALA A 480 8.37 6.10 -24.84
N SER A 481 9.03 4.98 -25.12
CA SER A 481 8.56 3.98 -26.08
C SER A 481 7.20 3.37 -25.69
N ILE A 482 6.99 3.09 -24.41
CA ILE A 482 5.71 2.60 -23.86
C ILE A 482 4.58 3.61 -24.11
N ASN A 483 4.83 4.90 -23.87
CA ASN A 483 3.83 5.93 -24.13
C ASN A 483 3.47 6.02 -25.62
N ASP A 484 4.46 5.94 -26.50
CA ASP A 484 4.23 5.94 -27.95
C ASP A 484 3.41 4.73 -28.40
N ILE A 485 3.76 3.53 -27.92
CA ILE A 485 3.01 2.30 -28.25
C ILE A 485 1.58 2.40 -27.69
N SER A 486 1.40 2.95 -26.49
CA SER A 486 0.07 3.14 -25.90
C SER A 486 -0.80 4.07 -26.76
N GLN A 487 -0.23 5.16 -27.28
CA GLN A 487 -0.94 6.07 -28.18
C GLN A 487 -1.27 5.39 -29.52
N GLN A 488 -0.34 4.61 -30.07
CA GLN A 488 -0.55 3.87 -31.32
C GLN A 488 -1.64 2.80 -31.18
N ALA A 489 -1.66 2.05 -30.06
CA ALA A 489 -2.69 1.06 -29.79
C ALA A 489 -4.08 1.69 -29.64
N ALA A 490 -4.18 2.79 -28.90
CA ALA A 490 -5.43 3.56 -28.78
C ALA A 490 -5.89 4.12 -30.14
N HIS A 491 -4.96 4.60 -30.96
CA HIS A 491 -5.26 5.06 -32.32
C HIS A 491 -5.78 3.93 -33.22
N ALA A 492 -5.15 2.75 -33.16
CA ALA A 492 -5.58 1.57 -33.91
C ALA A 492 -6.98 1.09 -33.50
N ALA A 493 -7.28 1.05 -32.20
CA ALA A 493 -8.61 0.75 -31.69
C ALA A 493 -9.66 1.76 -32.21
N GLY A 494 -9.31 3.05 -32.21
CA GLY A 494 -10.15 4.11 -32.77
C GLY A 494 -10.41 3.95 -34.28
N ILE A 495 -9.41 3.52 -35.06
CA ILE A 495 -9.59 3.19 -36.49
C ILE A 495 -10.52 1.99 -36.66
N ALA A 496 -10.29 0.91 -35.90
CA ALA A 496 -11.09 -0.31 -35.97
C ALA A 496 -12.56 -0.02 -35.65
N SER A 497 -12.85 0.74 -34.59
CA SER A 497 -14.22 1.14 -34.24
C SER A 497 -14.91 1.89 -35.40
N ARG A 498 -14.24 2.87 -36.01
CA ARG A 498 -14.81 3.60 -37.16
C ARG A 498 -15.04 2.68 -38.36
N ALA A 499 -14.18 1.70 -38.57
CA ALA A 499 -14.31 0.73 -39.64
C ALA A 499 -15.48 -0.24 -39.42
N VAL A 500 -15.74 -0.67 -38.17
CA VAL A 500 -16.94 -1.44 -37.81
C VAL A 500 -18.20 -0.62 -38.10
N ASP A 501 -18.24 0.65 -37.71
CA ASP A 501 -19.39 1.51 -37.99
C ASP A 501 -19.62 1.69 -39.49
N LYS A 502 -18.53 1.81 -40.26
CA LYS A 502 -18.62 1.91 -41.72
C LYS A 502 -19.09 0.61 -42.38
N ALA A 503 -18.65 -0.53 -41.87
CA ALA A 503 -19.13 -1.84 -42.32
C ALA A 503 -20.63 -2.00 -42.04
N ARG A 504 -21.11 -1.63 -40.85
CA ARG A 504 -22.55 -1.62 -40.52
C ARG A 504 -23.37 -0.72 -41.44
N GLN A 505 -22.92 0.50 -41.69
CA GLN A 505 -23.61 1.41 -42.62
C GLN A 505 -23.69 0.83 -44.04
N THR A 506 -22.65 0.10 -44.47
CA THR A 506 -22.62 -0.55 -45.78
C THR A 506 -23.58 -1.75 -45.81
N ASP A 507 -23.61 -2.56 -44.75
CA ASP A 507 -24.55 -3.66 -44.56
C ASP A 507 -26.01 -3.17 -44.67
N ASP A 508 -26.37 -2.11 -43.95
CA ASP A 508 -27.70 -1.49 -44.01
C ASP A 508 -28.09 -1.07 -45.43
N THR A 509 -27.14 -0.51 -46.18
CA THR A 509 -27.34 -0.04 -47.55
C THR A 509 -27.57 -1.22 -48.51
N VAL A 510 -26.77 -2.28 -48.39
CA VAL A 510 -26.90 -3.48 -49.24
C VAL A 510 -28.17 -4.26 -48.90
N GLN A 511 -28.54 -4.36 -47.62
CA GLN A 511 -29.84 -4.93 -47.24
C GLN A 511 -31.02 -4.10 -47.79
N GLY A 512 -30.87 -2.77 -47.82
CA GLY A 512 -31.83 -1.88 -48.47
C GLY A 512 -31.98 -2.16 -49.97
N LEU A 513 -30.87 -2.41 -50.67
CA LEU A 513 -30.86 -2.84 -52.07
C LEU A 513 -31.56 -4.19 -52.25
N ALA A 514 -31.25 -5.19 -51.41
CA ALA A 514 -31.88 -6.52 -51.46
C ALA A 514 -33.41 -6.44 -51.27
N ARG A 515 -33.88 -5.63 -50.31
CA ARG A 515 -35.31 -5.38 -50.11
C ARG A 515 -35.95 -4.70 -51.33
N SER A 516 -35.26 -3.73 -51.93
CA SER A 516 -35.76 -3.03 -53.12
C SER A 516 -35.86 -3.96 -54.33
N ALA A 517 -34.85 -4.81 -54.54
CA ALA A 517 -34.87 -5.86 -55.57
C ALA A 517 -36.03 -6.84 -55.33
N GLY A 518 -36.29 -7.25 -54.08
CA GLY A 518 -37.47 -8.05 -53.70
C GLY A 518 -38.79 -7.42 -54.13
N ARG A 519 -39.00 -6.14 -53.81
CA ARG A 519 -40.21 -5.41 -54.23
C ARG A 519 -40.35 -5.29 -55.74
N ILE A 520 -39.24 -5.11 -56.46
CA ILE A 520 -39.27 -5.11 -57.94
C ILE A 520 -39.67 -6.49 -58.43
N GLY A 521 -39.12 -7.57 -57.85
CA GLY A 521 -39.50 -8.95 -58.18
C GLY A 521 -40.99 -9.22 -58.01
N GLU A 522 -41.61 -8.73 -56.92
CA GLU A 522 -43.06 -8.82 -56.70
C GLU A 522 -43.86 -8.11 -57.81
N VAL A 523 -43.43 -6.90 -58.20
CA VAL A 523 -44.07 -6.12 -59.26
C VAL A 523 -43.93 -6.81 -60.62
N VAL A 524 -42.74 -7.33 -60.95
CA VAL A 524 -42.50 -8.06 -62.20
C VAL A 524 -43.34 -9.34 -62.24
N GLY A 525 -43.48 -10.05 -61.12
CA GLY A 525 -44.38 -11.20 -60.99
C GLY A 525 -45.84 -10.84 -61.29
N LEU A 526 -46.33 -9.71 -60.77
CA LEU A 526 -47.67 -9.20 -61.08
C LEU A 526 -47.83 -8.85 -62.57
N ILE A 527 -46.84 -8.19 -63.18
CA ILE A 527 -46.88 -7.85 -64.61
C ILE A 527 -46.92 -9.12 -65.46
N ASN A 528 -46.15 -10.15 -65.09
CA ASN A 528 -46.17 -11.44 -65.78
C ASN A 528 -47.56 -12.10 -65.68
N GLN A 529 -48.20 -12.06 -64.50
CA GLN A 529 -49.59 -12.53 -64.33
C GLN A 529 -50.58 -11.76 -65.22
N ILE A 530 -50.46 -10.43 -65.29
CA ILE A 530 -51.29 -9.59 -66.15
C ILE A 530 -51.06 -9.93 -67.63
N ALA A 531 -49.80 -10.13 -68.05
CA ALA A 531 -49.45 -10.52 -69.42
C ALA A 531 -50.05 -11.90 -69.77
N ALA A 532 -49.96 -12.88 -68.88
CA ALA A 532 -50.57 -14.20 -69.05
C ALA A 532 -52.11 -14.10 -69.16
N GLN A 533 -52.75 -13.29 -68.31
CA GLN A 533 -54.20 -13.05 -68.37
C GLN A 533 -54.62 -12.33 -69.66
N THR A 534 -53.83 -11.34 -70.09
CA THR A 534 -54.06 -10.60 -71.34
C THR A 534 -53.91 -11.51 -72.55
N ASN A 535 -52.93 -12.41 -72.55
CA ASN A 535 -52.75 -13.43 -73.59
C ASN A 535 -53.96 -14.38 -73.68
N LEU A 536 -54.51 -14.81 -72.53
CA LEU A 536 -55.73 -15.63 -72.48
C LEU A 536 -56.98 -14.88 -72.97
N LEU A 537 -57.14 -13.61 -72.58
CA LEU A 537 -58.23 -12.74 -73.05
C LEU A 537 -58.15 -12.53 -74.57
N ALA A 538 -56.94 -12.24 -75.07
CA ALA A 538 -56.69 -12.06 -76.49
C ALA A 538 -56.96 -13.35 -77.28
N LEU A 539 -56.57 -14.51 -76.74
CA LEU A 539 -56.89 -15.81 -77.33
C LEU A 539 -58.40 -16.04 -77.43
N ASN A 540 -59.16 -15.78 -76.36
CA ASN A 540 -60.62 -15.88 -76.37
C ASN A 540 -61.25 -14.93 -77.40
N ALA A 541 -60.73 -13.70 -77.51
CA ALA A 541 -61.18 -12.75 -78.51
C ALA A 541 -60.85 -13.20 -79.94
N THR A 542 -59.69 -13.82 -80.18
CA THR A 542 -59.35 -14.43 -81.48
C THR A 542 -60.32 -15.55 -81.85
N ILE A 543 -60.70 -16.39 -80.88
CA ILE A 543 -61.67 -17.48 -81.08
C ILE A 543 -63.04 -16.92 -81.47
N GLU A 544 -63.55 -15.91 -80.75
CA GLU A 544 -64.86 -15.34 -81.03
C GLU A 544 -64.87 -14.53 -82.34
N ALA A 545 -63.76 -13.86 -82.67
CA ALA A 545 -63.58 -13.19 -83.96
C ALA A 545 -63.55 -14.18 -85.13
N ALA A 546 -62.94 -15.36 -84.97
CA ALA A 546 -62.99 -16.43 -85.95
C ALA A 546 -64.41 -17.01 -86.10
N ARG A 547 -65.19 -17.05 -85.02
CA ARG A 547 -66.59 -17.50 -84.99
C ARG A 547 -67.54 -16.58 -85.75
N ALA A 548 -67.23 -15.27 -85.78
CA ALA A 548 -67.99 -14.26 -86.51
C ALA A 548 -67.69 -14.22 -88.04
N GLY A 549 -66.77 -15.05 -88.55
CA GLY A 549 -66.47 -15.15 -89.98
C GLY A 549 -65.88 -13.87 -90.59
N GLU A 550 -66.29 -13.51 -91.81
CA GLU A 550 -65.81 -12.30 -92.53
C GLU A 550 -66.06 -10.99 -91.75
N ALA A 551 -67.13 -10.92 -90.94
CA ALA A 551 -67.45 -9.73 -90.14
C ALA A 551 -66.48 -9.51 -88.96
N GLY A 552 -65.79 -10.55 -88.49
CA GLY A 552 -64.86 -10.50 -87.36
C GLY A 552 -63.39 -10.27 -87.75
N ARG A 553 -63.08 -10.16 -89.04
CA ARG A 553 -61.70 -10.18 -89.55
C ARG A 553 -60.81 -9.06 -88.98
N GLY A 554 -61.35 -7.85 -88.84
CA GLY A 554 -60.63 -6.71 -88.23
C GLY A 554 -60.36 -6.92 -86.73
N PHE A 555 -61.32 -7.49 -86.00
CA PHE A 555 -61.14 -7.86 -84.58
C PHE A 555 -60.13 -8.99 -84.40
N ALA A 556 -60.09 -9.97 -85.31
CA ALA A 556 -59.14 -11.07 -85.25
C ALA A 556 -57.67 -10.58 -85.36
N VAL A 557 -57.41 -9.59 -86.22
CA VAL A 557 -56.07 -8.98 -86.37
C VAL A 557 -55.66 -8.27 -85.08
N VAL A 558 -56.54 -7.44 -84.51
CA VAL A 558 -56.27 -6.74 -83.24
C VAL A 558 -56.04 -7.73 -82.09
N ALA A 559 -56.87 -8.77 -82.00
CA ALA A 559 -56.71 -9.80 -80.97
C ALA A 559 -55.37 -10.56 -81.12
N SER A 560 -54.95 -10.86 -82.34
CA SER A 560 -53.63 -11.49 -82.60
C SER A 560 -52.48 -10.57 -82.23
N GLU A 561 -52.59 -9.26 -82.51
CA GLU A 561 -51.57 -8.28 -82.14
C GLU A 561 -51.46 -8.13 -80.62
N VAL A 562 -52.58 -8.03 -79.91
CA VAL A 562 -52.62 -8.00 -78.43
C VAL A 562 -52.03 -9.28 -77.85
N LYS A 563 -52.32 -10.44 -78.44
CA LYS A 563 -51.74 -11.73 -78.04
C LYS A 563 -50.21 -11.74 -78.19
N SER A 564 -49.71 -11.24 -79.32
CA SER A 564 -48.26 -11.11 -79.58
C SER A 564 -47.59 -10.18 -78.57
N LEU A 565 -48.19 -9.01 -78.31
CA LEU A 565 -47.70 -8.03 -77.33
C LEU A 565 -47.68 -8.60 -75.91
N ALA A 566 -48.71 -9.36 -75.52
CA ALA A 566 -48.77 -10.04 -74.23
C ALA A 566 -47.68 -11.11 -74.10
N SER A 567 -47.41 -11.88 -75.16
CA SER A 567 -46.31 -12.87 -75.15
C SER A 567 -44.93 -12.20 -75.09
N GLN A 568 -44.73 -11.08 -75.78
CA GLN A 568 -43.49 -10.30 -75.68
C GLN A 568 -43.31 -9.71 -74.29
N THR A 569 -44.39 -9.22 -73.68
CA THR A 569 -44.38 -8.68 -72.32
C THR A 569 -44.02 -9.77 -71.31
N ALA A 570 -44.62 -10.95 -71.41
CA ALA A 570 -44.31 -12.09 -70.54
C ALA A 570 -42.82 -12.49 -70.64
N LYS A 571 -42.29 -12.58 -71.86
CA LYS A 571 -40.87 -12.87 -72.10
C LYS A 571 -39.96 -11.80 -71.50
N ALA A 572 -40.28 -10.52 -71.72
CA ALA A 572 -39.50 -9.42 -71.14
C ALA A 572 -39.55 -9.42 -69.61
N THR A 573 -40.69 -9.76 -69.00
CA THR A 573 -40.77 -9.90 -67.54
C THR A 573 -39.98 -11.09 -67.01
N GLU A 574 -39.89 -12.19 -67.76
CA GLU A 574 -39.08 -13.35 -67.39
C GLU A 574 -37.58 -13.00 -67.38
N GLU A 575 -37.09 -12.31 -68.41
CA GLU A 575 -35.71 -11.80 -68.48
C GLU A 575 -35.40 -10.80 -67.33
N ILE A 576 -36.34 -9.92 -66.98
CA ILE A 576 -36.17 -9.01 -65.83
C ILE A 576 -36.19 -9.80 -64.51
N SER A 577 -37.04 -10.82 -64.36
CA SER A 577 -37.05 -11.67 -63.17
C SER A 577 -35.72 -12.36 -62.94
N GLU A 578 -35.06 -12.86 -64.00
CA GLU A 578 -33.70 -13.41 -63.91
C GLU A 578 -32.69 -12.37 -63.41
N GLN A 579 -32.71 -11.14 -63.97
CA GLN A 579 -31.82 -10.06 -63.52
C GLN A 579 -32.05 -9.67 -62.05
N ILE A 580 -33.31 -9.66 -61.59
CA ILE A 580 -33.63 -9.37 -60.19
C ILE A 580 -33.11 -10.48 -59.27
N ALA A 581 -33.24 -11.75 -59.67
CA ALA A 581 -32.70 -12.88 -58.90
C ALA A 581 -31.17 -12.77 -58.78
N ASP A 582 -30.48 -12.40 -59.86
CA ASP A 582 -29.03 -12.15 -59.83
C ASP A 582 -28.65 -10.99 -58.90
N ILE A 583 -29.38 -9.87 -58.95
CA ILE A 583 -29.16 -8.73 -58.04
C ILE A 583 -29.35 -9.16 -56.58
N GLN A 584 -30.39 -9.93 -56.28
CA GLN A 584 -30.65 -10.43 -54.92
C GLN A 584 -29.52 -11.35 -54.44
N LYS A 585 -29.05 -12.25 -55.30
CA LYS A 585 -27.92 -13.14 -55.00
C LYS A 585 -26.66 -12.35 -54.70
N VAL A 586 -26.27 -11.42 -55.58
CA VAL A 586 -25.07 -10.59 -55.38
C VAL A 586 -25.19 -9.72 -54.14
N ALA A 587 -26.38 -9.20 -53.83
CA ALA A 587 -26.61 -8.45 -52.59
C ALA A 587 -26.45 -9.35 -51.35
N GLY A 588 -26.92 -10.59 -51.39
CA GLY A 588 -26.70 -11.59 -50.33
C GLY A 588 -25.22 -11.90 -50.13
N ASP A 589 -24.50 -12.22 -51.20
CA ASP A 589 -23.05 -12.51 -51.16
C ASP A 589 -22.27 -11.29 -50.59
N ALA A 590 -22.69 -10.08 -50.92
CA ALA A 590 -22.09 -8.85 -50.39
C ALA A 590 -22.37 -8.65 -48.89
N VAL A 591 -23.57 -8.96 -48.40
CA VAL A 591 -23.89 -8.93 -46.96
C VAL A 591 -22.99 -9.90 -46.19
N ASP A 592 -22.85 -11.13 -46.65
CA ASP A 592 -22.00 -12.14 -46.01
C ASP A 592 -20.53 -11.69 -45.95
N ALA A 593 -20.02 -11.10 -47.04
CA ALA A 593 -18.66 -10.55 -47.08
C ALA A 593 -18.48 -9.37 -46.11
N ILE A 594 -19.45 -8.46 -46.01
CA ILE A 594 -19.40 -7.31 -45.09
C ILE A 594 -19.43 -7.79 -43.63
N GLN A 595 -20.26 -8.79 -43.31
CA GLN A 595 -20.29 -9.39 -41.98
C GLN A 595 -18.95 -10.05 -41.62
N GLY A 596 -18.33 -10.77 -42.56
CA GLY A 596 -16.99 -11.32 -42.38
C GLY A 596 -15.94 -10.25 -42.11
N ILE A 597 -15.95 -9.15 -42.87
CA ILE A 597 -15.08 -7.98 -42.64
C ILE A 597 -15.33 -7.38 -41.24
N GLY A 598 -16.60 -7.24 -40.84
CA GLY A 598 -16.99 -6.75 -39.52
C GLY A 598 -16.43 -7.60 -38.38
N SER A 599 -16.46 -8.94 -38.51
CA SER A 599 -15.85 -9.87 -37.55
C SER A 599 -14.35 -9.67 -37.42
N ILE A 600 -13.63 -9.65 -38.56
CA ILE A 600 -12.16 -9.47 -38.58
C ILE A 600 -11.77 -8.13 -37.94
N ILE A 601 -12.49 -7.05 -38.22
CA ILE A 601 -12.21 -5.74 -37.61
C ILE A 601 -12.51 -5.76 -36.10
N GLY A 602 -13.55 -6.50 -35.68
CA GLY A 602 -13.82 -6.75 -34.27
C GLY A 602 -12.65 -7.43 -33.56
N GLU A 603 -12.07 -8.47 -34.16
CA GLU A 603 -10.87 -9.14 -33.65
C GLU A 603 -9.67 -8.18 -33.56
N VAL A 604 -9.47 -7.32 -34.56
CA VAL A 604 -8.42 -6.29 -34.54
C VAL A 604 -8.62 -5.31 -33.37
N ASN A 605 -9.86 -4.91 -33.09
CA ASN A 605 -10.17 -4.03 -31.96
C ASN A 605 -9.89 -4.70 -30.61
N GLU A 606 -10.20 -5.99 -30.46
CA GLU A 606 -9.87 -6.76 -29.26
C GLU A 606 -8.35 -6.87 -29.06
N VAL A 607 -7.60 -7.17 -30.12
CA VAL A 607 -6.13 -7.21 -30.08
C VAL A 607 -5.54 -5.86 -29.70
N ALA A 608 -6.01 -4.76 -30.29
CA ALA A 608 -5.53 -3.41 -29.95
C ALA A 608 -5.80 -3.06 -28.48
N THR A 609 -6.96 -3.47 -27.95
CA THR A 609 -7.32 -3.29 -26.53
C THR A 609 -6.43 -4.13 -25.61
N ALA A 610 -6.13 -5.38 -25.99
CA ALA A 610 -5.23 -6.25 -25.24
C ALA A 610 -3.80 -5.71 -25.22
N ILE A 611 -3.31 -5.17 -26.35
CA ILE A 611 -2.01 -4.50 -26.42
C ILE A 611 -1.99 -3.28 -25.49
N ALA A 612 -3.03 -2.45 -25.51
CA ALA A 612 -3.10 -1.28 -24.63
C ALA A 612 -3.03 -1.67 -23.14
N ALA A 613 -3.74 -2.73 -22.74
CA ALA A 613 -3.68 -3.25 -21.38
C ALA A 613 -2.26 -3.77 -21.01
N ALA A 614 -1.63 -4.55 -21.89
CA ALA A 614 -0.28 -5.05 -21.66
C ALA A 614 0.78 -3.93 -21.57
N VAL A 615 0.62 -2.88 -22.38
CA VAL A 615 1.50 -1.70 -22.38
C VAL A 615 1.33 -0.88 -21.10
N GLN A 616 0.11 -0.77 -20.56
CA GLN A 616 -0.10 -0.15 -19.24
C GLN A 616 0.61 -0.93 -18.12
N GLU A 617 0.55 -2.26 -18.15
CA GLU A 617 1.28 -3.10 -17.20
C GLU A 617 2.81 -2.93 -17.32
N GLN A 618 3.33 -2.90 -18.55
CA GLN A 618 4.75 -2.58 -18.82
C GLN A 618 5.14 -1.18 -18.33
N GLY A 619 4.24 -0.21 -18.43
CA GLY A 619 4.43 1.14 -17.90
C GLY A 619 4.61 1.15 -16.38
N ALA A 620 3.77 0.41 -15.67
CA ALA A 620 3.89 0.26 -14.21
C ALA A 620 5.21 -0.44 -13.81
N ALA A 621 5.58 -1.51 -14.52
CA ALA A 621 6.85 -2.21 -14.28
C ALA A 621 8.07 -1.30 -14.54
N THR A 622 8.04 -0.50 -15.60
CA THR A 622 9.13 0.44 -15.93
C THR A 622 9.25 1.55 -14.88
N GLN A 623 8.13 2.09 -14.38
CA GLN A 623 8.16 3.04 -13.26
C GLN A 623 8.79 2.45 -11.99
N GLU A 624 8.49 1.18 -11.69
CA GLU A 624 9.10 0.48 -10.56
C GLU A 624 10.61 0.28 -10.73
N ILE A 625 11.06 0.00 -11.97
CA ILE A 625 12.49 -0.05 -12.31
C ILE A 625 13.14 1.32 -12.09
N THR A 626 12.53 2.41 -12.56
CA THR A 626 13.06 3.77 -12.35
C THR A 626 13.19 4.09 -10.87
N ARG A 627 12.15 3.77 -10.07
CA ARG A 627 12.16 3.94 -8.62
C ARG A 627 13.28 3.14 -7.96
N SER A 628 13.39 1.85 -8.28
CA SER A 628 14.43 0.95 -7.75
C SER A 628 15.83 1.42 -8.12
N THR A 629 16.00 1.95 -9.33
CA THR A 629 17.28 2.48 -9.83
C THR A 629 17.69 3.75 -9.09
N GLN A 630 16.75 4.66 -8.79
CA GLN A 630 17.02 5.83 -7.95
C GLN A 630 17.41 5.44 -6.52
N TYR A 631 16.76 4.43 -5.93
CA TYR A 631 17.16 3.89 -4.64
C TYR A 631 18.56 3.30 -4.67
N ALA A 632 18.90 2.54 -5.73
CA ALA A 632 20.24 2.00 -5.92
C ALA A 632 21.29 3.12 -6.08
N ALA A 633 20.97 4.19 -6.81
CA ALA A 633 21.85 5.36 -6.99
C ALA A 633 22.15 6.07 -5.67
N GLN A 634 21.13 6.24 -4.82
CA GLN A 634 21.34 6.79 -3.49
C GLN A 634 22.16 5.84 -2.61
N GLY A 635 21.93 4.52 -2.74
CA GLY A 635 22.71 3.49 -2.06
C GLY A 635 24.19 3.54 -2.43
N THR A 636 24.53 3.58 -3.72
CA THR A 636 25.92 3.67 -4.18
C THR A 636 26.58 4.97 -3.72
N LYS A 637 25.85 6.10 -3.74
CA LYS A 637 26.34 7.37 -3.19
C LYS A 637 26.67 7.27 -1.69
N ASN A 638 25.77 6.70 -0.90
CA ASN A 638 26.00 6.50 0.54
C ASN A 638 27.20 5.59 0.80
N VAL A 639 27.39 4.54 -0.01
CA VAL A 639 28.55 3.65 0.10
C VAL A 639 29.84 4.42 -0.18
N THR A 640 29.90 5.25 -1.22
CA THR A 640 31.06 6.10 -1.53
C THR A 640 31.41 7.06 -0.39
N GLU A 641 30.41 7.70 0.23
CA GLU A 641 30.61 8.56 1.41
C GLU A 641 31.17 7.79 2.61
N ASN A 642 30.65 6.59 2.87
CA ASN A 642 31.15 5.73 3.95
C ASN A 642 32.58 5.24 3.69
N ILE A 643 32.91 4.87 2.45
CA ILE A 643 34.27 4.45 2.07
C ILE A 643 35.28 5.58 2.31
N SER A 644 34.91 6.82 1.97
CA SER A 644 35.73 8.00 2.26
C SER A 644 35.98 8.17 3.78
N GLY A 645 34.95 7.91 4.60
CA GLY A 645 35.09 7.92 6.06
C GLY A 645 36.00 6.81 6.59
N VAL A 646 35.89 5.59 6.06
CA VAL A 646 36.76 4.46 6.44
C VAL A 646 38.22 4.75 6.08
N LYS A 647 38.48 5.33 4.91
CA LYS A 647 39.82 5.78 4.49
C LYS A 647 40.43 6.76 5.48
N SER A 648 39.68 7.80 5.85
CA SER A 648 40.12 8.80 6.83
C SER A 648 40.43 8.19 8.20
N ASN A 649 39.60 7.24 8.65
CA ASN A 649 39.83 6.52 9.90
C ASN A 649 41.09 5.65 9.85
N ALA A 650 41.32 4.96 8.73
CA ALA A 650 42.51 4.14 8.54
C ALA A 650 43.79 5.00 8.47
N ASP A 651 43.75 6.16 7.81
CA ASP A 651 44.86 7.12 7.80
C ASP A 651 45.16 7.65 9.22
N THR A 652 44.12 7.99 9.98
CA THR A 652 44.25 8.43 11.37
C THR A 652 44.86 7.33 12.25
N ALA A 653 44.41 6.08 12.09
CA ALA A 653 44.96 4.94 12.82
C ALA A 653 46.43 4.68 12.45
N ALA A 654 46.80 4.84 11.17
CA ALA A 654 48.19 4.73 10.72
C ALA A 654 49.07 5.81 11.36
N SER A 655 48.62 7.07 11.39
CA SER A 655 49.35 8.16 12.06
C SER A 655 49.49 7.91 13.57
N ALA A 656 48.41 7.52 14.25
CA ALA A 656 48.45 7.22 15.68
C ALA A 656 49.39 6.04 16.00
N SER A 657 49.43 5.03 15.13
CA SER A 657 50.37 3.90 15.26
C SER A 657 51.83 4.36 15.23
N GLU A 658 52.15 5.30 14.32
CA GLU A 658 53.48 5.86 14.18
C GLU A 658 53.86 6.74 15.39
N ASP A 659 52.92 7.51 15.93
CA ASP A 659 53.13 8.26 17.17
C ASP A 659 53.44 7.34 18.36
N VAL A 660 52.67 6.26 18.53
CA VAL A 660 52.89 5.28 19.60
C VAL A 660 54.22 4.55 19.41
N LYS A 661 54.60 4.23 18.17
CA LYS A 661 55.89 3.63 17.87
C LYS A 661 57.05 4.55 18.29
N ARG A 662 57.02 5.82 17.90
CA ARG A 662 58.01 6.83 18.34
C ARG A 662 58.06 7.01 19.85
N ALA A 663 56.90 7.04 20.50
CA ALA A 663 56.82 7.16 21.96
C ALA A 663 57.46 5.95 22.65
N SER A 664 57.25 4.74 22.10
CA SER A 664 57.85 3.49 22.60
C SER A 664 59.37 3.48 22.46
N GLU A 665 59.90 3.91 21.31
CA GLU A 665 61.35 4.05 21.07
C GLU A 665 61.99 5.07 22.02
N THR A 666 61.28 6.17 22.30
CA THR A 666 61.72 7.19 23.26
C THR A 666 61.73 6.63 24.69
N LEU A 667 60.68 5.91 25.09
CA LEU A 667 60.57 5.26 26.40
C LEU A 667 61.66 4.21 26.61
N GLU A 668 61.94 3.39 25.60
CA GLU A 668 63.04 2.42 25.62
C GLU A 668 64.39 3.12 25.84
N THR A 669 64.66 4.18 25.07
CA THR A 669 65.89 4.97 25.19
C THR A 669 66.03 5.63 26.57
N GLN A 670 64.95 6.22 27.09
CA GLN A 670 64.95 6.84 28.43
C GLN A 670 65.07 5.81 29.55
N SER A 671 64.43 4.66 29.43
CA SER A 671 64.55 3.55 30.38
C SER A 671 66.00 3.05 30.45
N GLN A 672 66.66 2.87 29.30
CA GLN A 672 68.07 2.50 29.24
C GLN A 672 68.99 3.56 29.87
N ALA A 673 68.75 4.83 29.56
CA ALA A 673 69.51 5.94 30.13
C ALA A 673 69.35 6.00 31.66
N LEU A 674 68.12 5.87 32.17
CA LEU A 674 67.82 5.85 33.60
C LEU A 674 68.48 4.65 34.28
N GLY A 675 68.40 3.45 33.69
CA GLY A 675 69.09 2.26 34.20
C GLY A 675 70.60 2.45 34.32
N ASN A 676 71.23 3.02 33.29
CA ASN A 676 72.67 3.32 33.32
C ASN A 676 73.00 4.36 34.40
N GLN A 677 72.17 5.40 34.54
CA GLN A 677 72.41 6.50 35.48
C GLN A 677 72.21 6.06 36.93
N VAL A 678 71.22 5.21 37.21
CA VAL A 678 71.02 4.57 38.51
C VAL A 678 72.18 3.64 38.83
N THR A 679 72.59 2.77 37.90
CA THR A 679 73.75 1.88 38.08
C THR A 679 75.03 2.67 38.40
N ALA A 680 75.28 3.76 37.67
CA ALA A 680 76.44 4.62 37.90
C ALA A 680 76.37 5.39 39.24
N PHE A 681 75.18 5.85 39.64
CA PHE A 681 74.96 6.52 40.91
C PHE A 681 75.17 5.57 42.10
N LEU A 682 74.61 4.36 42.02
CA LEU A 682 74.78 3.34 43.05
C LEU A 682 76.23 2.85 43.13
N GLY A 683 76.92 2.75 42.00
CA GLY A 683 78.36 2.47 41.96
C GLY A 683 79.19 3.53 42.68
N LYS A 684 78.83 4.82 42.54
CA LYS A 684 79.47 5.92 43.28
C LYS A 684 79.16 5.89 44.77
N ILE A 685 77.94 5.53 45.18
CA ILE A 685 77.56 5.39 46.59
C ILE A 685 78.28 4.21 47.25
N ARG A 686 78.50 3.10 46.54
CA ARG A 686 79.29 1.96 47.06
C ARG A 686 80.79 2.28 47.21
N ALA A 687 81.28 3.25 46.43
CA ALA A 687 82.69 3.64 46.42
C ALA A 687 83.03 4.79 47.39
N ALA A 688 82.01 5.50 47.90
CA ALA A 688 82.11 6.60 48.87
C ALA A 688 81.86 6.08 50.29
#